data_AF-A0A7Y2M0X2-F1
#
_entry.id   AF-A0A7Y2M0X2-F1
#
_cell.length_a   1.000
_cell.length_b   1.000
_cell.length_c   1.000
_cell.angle_alpha   90.00
_cell.angle_beta   90.00
_cell.angle_gamma   90.00
#
_symmetry.space_group_name_H-M   'P 1'
#
loop_
_entity.id
_entity.type
_entity.pdbx_description
1 polymer ?
#
loop_
_entity_poly.entity_id
_entity_poly.type
_entity_poly.pdbx_seq_one_letter_code
_entity_poly.pdbx_strand_id
1 'polypeptide(L)'
;METESEVLPWLARVGAVPTLPSPTGGWRDQLIRLLEWLNQSGPLPRDTTFANPGSATQYTLGQYANQLAPFDLLTRTPERQVEVGKFGREWLKDPAPDLLLRQIHARAKFVGELLSAIRDRPREMIELHDLANDEYGLDWRSRDQVRRRMTWLMSLGFAERLYNNFYAITDSGREVLSDLPLHVIDGHDESDQSARLPLPASGPAIEALVMTLAADPRIDEVRRRGLGYLPANPDSPVEKSIAALTELAVDPISIDGFVSKTRVTFDLSDSSAKSSLGTLRGCGLFEPTGRFTFVASTVAREWLESGSAIDLVRILHAKTFPVGEVIRLIDEANRAPALALAINARYGDGSTSALAVARILPFLLAVGAIREIGYARYASTALGRELADSLPLRRTAIDGMDESSTPAVAGEPRPTAEELAGELEAAGTRSEQPQRLERAVAAALNYLGATAKIVGGPGNTDVLAEIGTQPAERIVAIIDAKSSIHGVVSENAVKLDAIEEHKRKHGASLAAIVGPSFAGRLASWATDKQIALITTDFLASLVRRHATTPLGRADLQNLLEGHDGHEALIRSVSLQSATAGLVGIVLTVLLREAEENDPNVTAGLDLDGMYRAIRDQFAIKADKQDLRVAADLLASPLVAGVALRGNHYLAVEPATTIALRLSTLASSLEGINQVD
;
A
#
# COMPACT_ATOMS: atom_id res chain seq x y z
N MET A 1 -43.20 16.99 12.37
CA MET A 1 -42.96 16.37 11.05
C MET A 1 -41.75 15.48 11.23
N GLU A 2 -42.00 14.22 11.60
CA GLU A 2 -40.98 13.24 11.97
C GLU A 2 -40.35 12.66 10.70
N THR A 3 -39.35 13.33 10.17
CA THR A 3 -38.31 12.67 9.40
C THR A 3 -37.04 12.78 10.24
N GLU A 4 -36.98 12.05 11.35
CA GLU A 4 -35.68 11.74 11.95
C GLU A 4 -34.90 10.97 10.90
N SER A 5 -33.90 11.64 10.30
CA SER A 5 -32.94 10.91 9.49
C SER A 5 -32.21 9.98 10.44
N GLU A 6 -32.39 8.67 10.26
CA GLU A 6 -31.58 7.66 10.93
C GLU A 6 -30.11 8.03 10.74
N VAL A 7 -29.40 8.16 11.86
CA VAL A 7 -28.00 8.51 11.85
C VAL A 7 -27.22 7.28 11.41
N LEU A 8 -26.52 7.40 10.28
CA LEU A 8 -25.77 6.26 9.75
C LEU A 8 -24.71 5.84 10.78
N PRO A 9 -24.45 4.51 10.89
CA PRO A 9 -23.30 4.03 11.64
C PRO A 9 -22.05 4.82 11.28
N TRP A 10 -21.20 5.15 12.25
CA TRP A 10 -20.03 6.01 12.05
C TRP A 10 -19.21 5.64 10.80
N LEU A 11 -19.10 4.35 10.50
CA LEU A 11 -18.37 3.81 9.34
C LEU A 11 -19.02 4.09 7.98
N ALA A 12 -20.35 4.15 7.93
CA ALA A 12 -21.09 4.48 6.70
C ALA A 12 -21.12 5.99 6.41
N ARG A 13 -20.61 6.83 7.32
CA ARG A 13 -20.52 8.27 7.13
C ARG A 13 -19.31 8.65 6.26
N VAL A 14 -19.52 9.57 5.32
CA VAL A 14 -18.47 10.11 4.45
C VAL A 14 -17.45 10.95 5.24
N GLY A 15 -16.19 10.90 4.81
CA GLY A 15 -15.11 11.68 5.43
C GLY A 15 -15.09 13.17 5.07
N ALA A 16 -15.82 13.60 4.04
CA ALA A 16 -15.84 14.97 3.55
C ALA A 16 -17.23 15.61 3.66
N VAL A 17 -17.27 16.89 4.02
CA VAL A 17 -18.48 17.73 3.95
C VAL A 17 -18.51 18.55 2.66
N PRO A 18 -19.70 18.93 2.15
CA PRO A 18 -19.80 19.72 0.93
C PRO A 18 -19.09 21.06 1.06
N THR A 19 -18.49 21.54 -0.02
CA THR A 19 -17.82 22.85 -0.07
C THR A 19 -18.58 23.78 -1.01
N LEU A 20 -19.02 24.92 -0.49
CA LEU A 20 -19.78 25.90 -1.27
C LEU A 20 -18.94 27.18 -1.47
N PRO A 21 -18.83 27.69 -2.70
CA PRO A 21 -18.12 28.93 -2.96
C PRO A 21 -18.98 30.12 -2.49
N SER A 22 -18.55 30.82 -1.44
CA SER A 22 -19.24 32.00 -0.91
C SER A 22 -18.22 33.02 -0.33
N PRO A 23 -18.38 34.33 -0.61
CA PRO A 23 -17.44 35.36 -0.18
C PRO A 23 -17.50 35.72 1.32
N THR A 24 -18.55 35.38 2.05
CA THR A 24 -18.78 35.86 3.43
C THR A 24 -19.23 34.78 4.43
N GLY A 25 -18.90 33.51 4.19
CA GLY A 25 -19.31 32.42 5.09
C GLY A 25 -20.80 32.05 5.02
N GLY A 26 -21.52 32.51 3.98
CA GLY A 26 -22.93 32.22 3.74
C GLY A 26 -23.15 30.92 2.96
N TRP A 27 -22.59 29.80 3.44
CA TRP A 27 -22.75 28.50 2.77
C TRP A 27 -24.21 28.05 2.75
N ARG A 28 -24.95 28.29 3.82
CA ARG A 28 -26.40 28.05 3.89
C ARG A 28 -27.16 28.82 2.82
N ASP A 29 -26.94 30.13 2.70
CA ASP A 29 -27.63 30.97 1.72
C ASP A 29 -27.27 30.56 0.28
N GLN A 30 -26.01 30.18 0.06
CA GLN A 30 -25.56 29.68 -1.23
C GLN A 30 -26.23 28.35 -1.60
N LEU A 31 -26.40 27.46 -0.62
CA LEU A 31 -27.13 26.20 -0.80
C LEU A 31 -28.59 26.48 -1.16
N ILE A 32 -29.27 27.36 -0.41
CA ILE A 32 -30.66 27.73 -0.67
C ILE A 32 -30.83 28.23 -2.11
N ARG A 33 -29.99 29.18 -2.54
CA ARG A 33 -30.03 29.71 -3.92
C ARG A 33 -29.84 28.63 -4.98
N LEU A 34 -28.91 27.70 -4.76
CA LEU A 34 -28.65 26.59 -5.68
C LEU A 34 -29.88 25.67 -5.78
N LEU A 35 -30.43 25.26 -4.63
CA LEU A 35 -31.56 24.35 -4.59
C LEU A 35 -32.83 25.01 -5.13
N GLU A 36 -33.11 26.28 -4.82
CA GLU A 36 -34.26 27.04 -5.35
C GLU A 36 -34.19 27.15 -6.88
N TRP A 37 -33.03 27.53 -7.40
CA TRP A 37 -32.82 27.64 -8.85
C TRP A 37 -33.03 26.31 -9.56
N LEU A 38 -32.50 25.21 -9.01
CA LEU A 38 -32.68 23.88 -9.59
C LEU A 38 -34.14 23.39 -9.45
N ASN A 39 -34.79 23.67 -8.33
CA ASN A 39 -36.19 23.31 -8.10
C ASN A 39 -37.14 24.04 -9.09
N GLN A 40 -36.83 25.29 -9.43
CA GLN A 40 -37.60 26.08 -10.40
C GLN A 40 -37.32 25.66 -11.85
N SER A 41 -36.08 25.25 -12.15
CA SER A 41 -35.66 24.88 -13.51
C SER A 41 -36.02 23.45 -13.91
N GLY A 42 -36.30 22.58 -12.93
CA GLY A 42 -36.45 21.14 -13.16
C GLY A 42 -35.11 20.43 -13.34
N PRO A 43 -35.12 19.13 -13.73
CA PRO A 43 -33.91 18.37 -13.94
C PRO A 43 -33.03 18.98 -15.04
N LEU A 44 -31.74 19.20 -14.74
CA LEU A 44 -30.80 19.85 -15.66
C LEU A 44 -29.57 18.98 -15.97
N PRO A 45 -28.95 19.10 -17.16
CA PRO A 45 -27.71 18.41 -17.49
C PRO A 45 -26.56 18.70 -16.50
N ARG A 46 -25.67 17.71 -16.29
CA ARG A 46 -24.56 17.80 -15.31
C ARG A 46 -23.54 18.88 -15.62
N ASP A 47 -23.34 19.21 -16.88
CA ASP A 47 -22.43 20.26 -17.37
C ASP A 47 -23.02 21.67 -17.23
N THR A 48 -24.32 21.78 -16.91
CA THR A 48 -24.94 23.06 -16.58
C THR A 48 -24.23 23.71 -15.40
N THR A 49 -23.86 24.97 -15.56
CA THR A 49 -23.11 25.72 -14.56
C THR A 49 -24.05 26.59 -13.75
N PHE A 50 -23.91 26.55 -12.43
CA PHE A 50 -24.62 27.46 -11.53
C PHE A 50 -23.75 28.69 -11.26
N ALA A 51 -24.30 29.87 -11.55
CA ALA A 51 -23.63 31.13 -11.30
C ALA A 51 -23.63 31.40 -9.80
N ASN A 52 -22.48 31.24 -9.13
CA ASN A 52 -22.36 31.41 -7.69
C ASN A 52 -22.36 32.90 -7.32
N PRO A 53 -23.48 33.46 -6.80
CA PRO A 53 -23.55 34.91 -6.61
C PRO A 53 -22.52 35.37 -5.57
N GLY A 54 -21.69 36.34 -5.95
CA GLY A 54 -20.62 36.86 -5.09
C GLY A 54 -19.33 36.03 -5.07
N SER A 55 -19.23 34.95 -5.84
CA SER A 55 -17.98 34.21 -6.03
C SER A 55 -17.50 34.24 -7.48
N ALA A 56 -16.19 34.40 -7.69
CA ALA A 56 -15.57 34.24 -9.01
C ALA A 56 -15.49 32.77 -9.43
N THR A 57 -15.64 31.83 -8.49
CA THR A 57 -15.60 30.40 -8.77
C THR A 57 -16.96 29.92 -9.25
N GLN A 58 -17.00 29.25 -10.40
CA GLN A 58 -18.20 28.59 -10.91
C GLN A 58 -18.05 27.07 -10.83
N TYR A 59 -19.15 26.39 -10.50
CA TYR A 59 -19.21 24.92 -10.46
C TYR A 59 -20.33 24.41 -11.34
N THR A 60 -20.08 23.26 -11.98
CA THR A 60 -21.12 22.52 -12.70
C THR A 60 -22.03 21.78 -11.73
N LEU A 61 -23.26 21.50 -12.14
CA LEU A 61 -24.19 20.67 -11.38
C LEU A 61 -23.61 19.28 -11.09
N GLY A 62 -22.77 18.75 -11.99
CA GLY A 62 -22.03 17.51 -11.75
C GLY A 62 -21.05 17.60 -10.59
N GLN A 63 -20.35 18.72 -10.43
CA GLN A 63 -19.45 18.97 -9.30
C GLN A 63 -20.21 19.15 -7.98
N TYR A 64 -21.36 19.82 -8.02
CA TYR A 64 -22.27 19.93 -6.87
C TYR A 64 -22.86 18.58 -6.49
N ALA A 65 -23.36 17.80 -7.44
CA ALA A 65 -23.96 16.49 -7.20
C ALA A 65 -22.95 15.52 -6.55
N ASN A 66 -21.67 15.56 -6.94
CA ASN A 66 -20.64 14.73 -6.30
C ASN A 66 -20.47 15.02 -4.79
N GLN A 67 -20.80 16.23 -4.35
CA GLN A 67 -20.63 16.66 -2.95
C GLN A 67 -21.94 16.61 -2.15
N LEU A 68 -23.07 16.93 -2.79
CA LEU A 68 -24.37 17.12 -2.14
C LEU A 68 -25.27 15.88 -2.21
N ALA A 69 -25.03 14.95 -3.15
CA ALA A 69 -25.83 13.74 -3.26
C ALA A 69 -25.75 12.79 -2.05
N PRO A 70 -24.59 12.60 -1.39
CA PRO A 70 -24.54 11.78 -0.17
C PRO A 70 -25.53 12.26 0.90
N PHE A 71 -25.85 13.56 0.91
CA PHE A 71 -26.73 14.23 1.88
C PHE A 71 -28.18 14.34 1.42
N ASP A 72 -28.57 13.69 0.30
CA ASP A 72 -29.91 13.79 -0.30
C ASP A 72 -30.38 15.24 -0.56
N LEU A 73 -29.40 16.15 -0.77
CA LEU A 73 -29.66 17.53 -1.18
C LEU A 73 -29.81 17.62 -2.71
N LEU A 74 -29.10 16.76 -3.44
CA LEU A 74 -29.21 16.59 -4.89
C LEU A 74 -29.34 15.09 -5.22
N THR A 75 -30.00 14.76 -6.33
CA THR A 75 -30.04 13.39 -6.85
C THR A 75 -29.92 13.38 -8.37
N ARG A 76 -29.83 12.19 -8.96
CA ARG A 76 -29.72 12.01 -10.41
C ARG A 76 -30.97 11.32 -10.93
N THR A 77 -31.49 11.81 -12.06
CA THR A 77 -32.56 11.13 -12.80
C THR A 77 -32.00 9.94 -13.59
N PRO A 78 -32.85 9.00 -14.06
CA PRO A 78 -32.45 7.94 -14.98
C PRO A 78 -31.75 8.46 -16.25
N GLU A 79 -32.15 9.65 -16.73
CA GLU A 79 -31.59 10.33 -17.89
C GLU A 79 -30.27 11.07 -17.59
N ARG A 80 -29.66 10.83 -16.41
CA ARG A 80 -28.40 11.41 -15.95
C ARG A 80 -28.44 12.93 -15.77
N GLN A 81 -29.62 13.52 -15.61
CA GLN A 81 -29.79 14.92 -15.20
C GLN A 81 -29.70 15.03 -13.67
N VAL A 82 -29.39 16.22 -13.19
CA VAL A 82 -29.33 16.55 -11.76
C VAL A 82 -30.61 17.25 -11.37
N GLU A 83 -31.21 16.81 -10.27
CA GLU A 83 -32.36 17.46 -9.64
C GLU A 83 -32.16 17.56 -8.13
N VAL A 84 -33.05 18.29 -7.45
CA VAL A 84 -33.03 18.39 -5.98
C VAL A 84 -33.41 17.06 -5.36
N GLY A 85 -32.67 16.61 -4.34
CA GLY A 85 -32.96 15.37 -3.61
C GLY A 85 -34.26 15.43 -2.81
N LYS A 86 -34.69 14.30 -2.24
CA LYS A 86 -35.96 14.25 -1.49
C LYS A 86 -35.88 15.12 -0.24
N PHE A 87 -34.83 14.95 0.56
CA PHE A 87 -34.56 15.81 1.71
C PHE A 87 -34.40 17.27 1.30
N GLY A 88 -33.63 17.56 0.24
CA GLY A 88 -33.43 18.93 -0.25
C GLY A 88 -34.73 19.66 -0.59
N ARG A 89 -35.70 18.98 -1.22
CA ARG A 89 -37.02 19.56 -1.55
C ARG A 89 -37.87 19.84 -0.32
N GLU A 90 -37.87 18.94 0.66
CA GLU A 90 -38.62 19.14 1.91
C GLU A 90 -37.99 20.25 2.76
N TRP A 91 -36.66 20.24 2.90
CA TRP A 91 -35.94 21.27 3.65
C TRP A 91 -36.09 22.66 3.04
N LEU A 92 -36.20 22.80 1.71
CA LEU A 92 -36.44 24.10 1.08
C LEU A 92 -37.77 24.76 1.45
N LYS A 93 -38.78 24.01 1.91
CA LYS A 93 -40.08 24.58 2.31
C LYS A 93 -39.96 25.39 3.60
N ASP A 94 -39.09 24.93 4.50
CA ASP A 94 -38.74 25.59 5.75
C ASP A 94 -37.26 25.29 6.07
N PRO A 95 -36.31 26.15 5.61
CA PRO A 95 -34.88 25.85 5.58
C PRO A 95 -34.23 25.97 6.97
N ALA A 96 -34.75 25.24 7.95
CA ALA A 96 -34.31 25.26 9.33
C ALA A 96 -32.84 24.81 9.49
N PRO A 97 -31.98 25.57 10.21
CA PRO A 97 -30.55 25.25 10.33
C PRO A 97 -30.26 23.90 10.97
N ASP A 98 -31.05 23.53 11.97
CA ASP A 98 -30.91 22.33 12.79
C ASP A 98 -31.19 21.06 11.98
N LEU A 99 -32.23 21.08 11.14
CA LEU A 99 -32.52 19.97 10.22
C LEU A 99 -31.37 19.72 9.25
N LEU A 100 -30.76 20.79 8.71
CA LEU A 100 -29.61 20.64 7.82
C LEU A 100 -28.38 20.12 8.56
N LEU A 101 -28.10 20.61 9.77
CA LEU A 101 -26.99 20.10 10.57
C LEU A 101 -27.17 18.60 10.87
N ARG A 102 -28.37 18.18 11.31
CA ARG A 102 -28.68 16.77 11.59
C ARG A 102 -28.49 15.91 10.34
N GLN A 103 -28.92 16.38 9.18
CA GLN A 103 -28.71 15.67 7.91
C GLN A 103 -27.23 15.50 7.56
N ILE A 104 -26.42 16.56 7.73
CA ILE A 104 -24.98 16.51 7.49
C ILE A 104 -24.31 15.59 8.52
N HIS A 105 -24.64 15.72 9.80
CA HIS A 105 -24.11 14.90 10.90
C HIS A 105 -24.43 13.41 10.75
N ALA A 106 -25.65 13.09 10.32
CA ALA A 106 -26.09 11.73 10.07
C ALA A 106 -25.25 11.00 9.02
N ARG A 107 -24.54 11.75 8.15
CA ARG A 107 -23.86 11.22 6.96
C ARG A 107 -22.41 11.60 6.84
N ALA A 108 -21.90 12.56 7.60
CA ALA A 108 -20.49 12.94 7.59
C ALA A 108 -19.86 12.72 8.97
N LYS A 109 -18.61 12.25 8.96
CA LYS A 109 -17.82 12.05 10.19
C LYS A 109 -17.45 13.38 10.82
N PHE A 110 -17.45 13.42 12.15
CA PHE A 110 -16.87 14.48 12.98
C PHE A 110 -17.54 15.84 12.77
N VAL A 111 -18.87 15.91 12.87
CA VAL A 111 -19.65 17.14 12.71
C VAL A 111 -20.23 17.56 14.05
N GLY A 112 -21.10 16.73 14.64
CA GLY A 112 -21.58 16.92 16.00
C GLY A 112 -20.45 16.77 17.03
N GLU A 113 -19.50 15.88 16.78
CA GLU A 113 -18.32 15.67 17.63
C GLU A 113 -17.44 16.93 17.66
N LEU A 114 -17.29 17.60 16.50
CA LEU A 114 -16.57 18.87 16.42
C LEU A 114 -17.28 19.99 17.19
N LEU A 115 -18.62 20.03 17.12
CA LEU A 115 -19.44 20.98 17.90
C LEU A 115 -19.34 20.70 19.40
N SER A 116 -19.32 19.43 19.79
CA SER A 116 -19.11 18.99 21.18
C SER A 116 -17.73 19.38 21.72
N ALA A 117 -16.68 19.30 20.88
CA ALA A 117 -15.33 19.64 21.28
C ALA A 117 -15.17 21.10 21.75
N ILE A 118 -15.98 22.02 21.22
CA ILE A 118 -16.00 23.44 21.58
C ILE A 118 -17.10 23.79 22.60
N ARG A 119 -17.78 22.78 23.16
CA ARG A 119 -18.88 22.98 24.12
C ARG A 119 -18.41 23.59 25.43
N ASP A 120 -17.37 22.99 26.01
CA ASP A 120 -16.95 23.28 27.39
C ASP A 120 -15.92 24.42 27.45
N ARG A 121 -15.14 24.61 26.37
CA ARG A 121 -14.22 25.75 26.21
C ARG A 121 -14.01 26.10 24.73
N PRO A 122 -13.69 27.36 24.41
CA PRO A 122 -13.23 27.72 23.08
C PRO A 122 -11.95 26.97 22.71
N ARG A 123 -11.81 26.56 21.45
CA ARG A 123 -10.61 25.86 20.94
C ARG A 123 -10.10 26.44 19.63
N GLU A 124 -8.79 26.32 19.41
CA GLU A 124 -8.15 26.69 18.14
C GLU A 124 -8.33 25.61 17.07
N MET A 125 -8.13 25.99 15.80
CA MET A 125 -8.23 25.06 14.68
C MET A 125 -7.19 23.92 14.74
N ILE A 126 -6.01 24.17 15.32
CA ILE A 126 -4.98 23.14 15.48
C ILE A 126 -5.44 22.08 16.49
N GLU A 127 -5.95 22.49 17.65
CA GLU A 127 -6.46 21.57 18.68
C GLU A 127 -7.60 20.71 18.15
N LEU A 128 -8.50 21.29 17.35
CA LEU A 128 -9.63 20.57 16.75
C LEU A 128 -9.19 19.57 15.66
N HIS A 129 -8.07 19.87 14.98
CA HIS A 129 -7.47 18.97 13.99
C HIS A 129 -6.72 17.81 14.66
N ASP A 130 -5.99 18.09 15.72
CA ASP A 130 -5.27 17.06 16.47
C ASP A 130 -6.29 16.15 17.16
N LEU A 131 -7.37 16.70 17.74
CA LEU A 131 -8.51 15.92 18.25
C LEU A 131 -9.12 14.99 17.18
N ALA A 132 -9.37 15.50 15.97
CA ALA A 132 -9.88 14.69 14.86
C ALA A 132 -8.99 13.47 14.53
N ASN A 133 -7.67 13.64 14.61
CA ASN A 133 -6.71 12.61 14.25
C ASN A 133 -6.42 11.66 15.41
N ASP A 134 -6.15 12.20 16.59
CA ASP A 134 -5.68 11.47 17.76
C ASP A 134 -6.81 10.69 18.43
N GLU A 135 -8.00 11.30 18.54
CA GLU A 135 -9.13 10.70 19.22
C GLU A 135 -10.10 9.98 18.25
N TYR A 136 -10.29 10.51 17.03
CA TYR A 136 -11.25 9.96 16.06
C TYR A 136 -10.60 9.21 14.88
N GLY A 137 -9.27 9.11 14.83
CA GLY A 137 -8.55 8.30 13.84
C GLY A 137 -8.75 8.74 12.38
N LEU A 138 -9.04 10.02 12.14
CA LEU A 138 -9.42 10.53 10.81
C LEU A 138 -8.24 10.71 9.85
N ASP A 139 -6.99 10.64 10.32
CA ASP A 139 -5.74 10.70 9.54
C ASP A 139 -5.68 11.89 8.55
N TRP A 140 -6.29 13.03 8.89
CA TRP A 140 -6.29 14.22 8.05
C TRP A 140 -4.91 14.88 8.05
N ARG A 141 -4.30 15.01 6.85
CA ARG A 141 -3.00 15.68 6.65
C ARG A 141 -3.07 17.21 6.73
N SER A 142 -4.28 17.77 6.66
CA SER A 142 -4.51 19.20 6.56
C SER A 142 -5.74 19.62 7.37
N ARG A 143 -5.64 20.80 7.96
CA ARG A 143 -6.69 21.49 8.73
C ARG A 143 -7.91 21.87 7.90
N ASP A 144 -7.85 21.69 6.58
CA ASP A 144 -8.94 22.07 5.68
C ASP A 144 -10.25 21.31 5.96
N GLN A 145 -10.18 20.04 6.35
CA GLN A 145 -11.36 19.24 6.68
C GLN A 145 -12.11 19.77 7.91
N VAL A 146 -11.36 20.20 8.93
CA VAL A 146 -11.91 20.84 10.13
C VAL A 146 -12.46 22.22 9.77
N ARG A 147 -11.73 23.00 8.97
CA ARG A 147 -12.15 24.32 8.51
C ARG A 147 -13.50 24.27 7.80
N ARG A 148 -13.70 23.34 6.86
CA ARG A 148 -14.97 23.21 6.12
C ARG A 148 -16.16 22.90 7.03
N ARG A 149 -15.97 22.02 8.02
CA ARG A 149 -17.00 21.70 9.03
C ARG A 149 -17.31 22.91 9.90
N MET A 150 -16.27 23.61 10.34
CA MET A 150 -16.44 24.83 11.13
C MET A 150 -17.15 25.93 10.33
N THR A 151 -16.87 26.07 9.02
CA THR A 151 -17.60 26.99 8.14
C THR A 151 -19.08 26.64 8.06
N TRP A 152 -19.45 25.35 7.98
CA TRP A 152 -20.85 24.92 8.06
C TRP A 152 -21.48 25.29 9.41
N LEU A 153 -20.83 24.96 10.53
CA LEU A 153 -21.33 25.26 11.88
C LEU A 153 -21.56 26.76 12.09
N MET A 154 -20.63 27.60 11.61
CA MET A 154 -20.78 29.06 11.64
C MET A 154 -21.88 29.57 10.70
N SER A 155 -21.95 29.04 9.47
CA SER A 155 -22.99 29.44 8.51
C SER A 155 -24.41 29.07 8.97
N LEU A 156 -24.53 28.07 9.84
CA LEU A 156 -25.80 27.64 10.43
C LEU A 156 -26.09 28.31 11.78
N GLY A 157 -25.14 29.09 12.32
CA GLY A 157 -25.30 29.80 13.59
C GLY A 157 -25.05 28.96 14.85
N PHE A 158 -24.45 27.78 14.72
CA PHE A 158 -24.18 26.86 15.85
C PHE A 158 -22.81 27.06 16.49
N ALA A 159 -21.89 27.69 15.77
CA ALA A 159 -20.58 28.07 16.29
C ALA A 159 -20.27 29.52 15.88
N GLU A 160 -19.40 30.17 16.64
CA GLU A 160 -18.91 31.51 16.32
C GLU A 160 -17.39 31.57 16.48
N ARG A 161 -16.76 32.49 15.75
CA ARG A 161 -15.33 32.76 15.86
C ARG A 161 -15.11 33.92 16.82
N LEU A 162 -14.38 33.67 17.89
CA LEU A 162 -13.95 34.67 18.88
C LEU A 162 -12.69 35.43 18.42
N TYR A 163 -12.30 36.43 19.20
CA TYR A 163 -11.01 37.10 19.05
C TYR A 163 -9.86 36.08 19.17
N ASN A 164 -8.77 36.26 18.40
CA ASN A 164 -7.60 35.35 18.33
C ASN A 164 -7.82 33.96 17.70
N ASN A 165 -8.79 33.79 16.79
CA ASN A 165 -9.02 32.54 16.03
C ASN A 165 -9.49 31.33 16.86
N PHE A 166 -10.06 31.56 18.04
CA PHE A 166 -10.77 30.54 18.81
C PHE A 166 -12.21 30.39 18.30
N TYR A 167 -12.74 29.18 18.41
CA TYR A 167 -14.13 28.87 18.06
C TYR A 167 -14.90 28.47 19.32
N ALA A 168 -16.11 29.00 19.47
CA ALA A 168 -16.99 28.74 20.61
C ALA A 168 -18.39 28.33 20.12
N ILE A 169 -19.07 27.51 20.92
CA ILE A 169 -20.46 27.10 20.66
C ILE A 169 -21.43 28.23 21.02
N THR A 170 -22.46 28.44 20.19
CA THR A 170 -23.56 29.39 20.47
C THR A 170 -24.66 28.73 21.32
N ASP A 171 -25.66 29.50 21.77
CA ASP A 171 -26.81 28.94 22.50
C ASP A 171 -27.63 27.97 21.64
N SER A 172 -27.90 28.32 20.38
CA SER A 172 -28.54 27.40 19.43
C SER A 172 -27.67 26.17 19.14
N GLY A 173 -26.35 26.31 19.20
CA GLY A 173 -25.41 25.20 19.09
C GLY A 173 -25.53 24.23 20.26
N ARG A 174 -25.67 24.74 21.48
CA ARG A 174 -25.91 23.92 22.68
C ARG A 174 -27.25 23.19 22.62
N GLU A 175 -28.29 23.87 22.17
CA GLU A 175 -29.63 23.30 22.03
C GLU A 175 -29.66 22.16 21.01
N VAL A 176 -29.09 22.34 19.82
CA VAL A 176 -29.08 21.24 18.83
C VAL A 176 -28.19 20.07 19.28
N LEU A 177 -27.12 20.36 20.02
CA LEU A 177 -26.17 19.35 20.50
C LEU A 177 -26.76 18.45 21.60
N SER A 178 -27.71 18.93 22.42
CA SER A 178 -28.30 18.11 23.50
C SER A 178 -28.97 16.85 22.98
N ASP A 179 -29.50 16.93 21.77
CA ASP A 179 -30.32 15.87 21.15
C ASP A 179 -29.62 15.27 19.91
N LEU A 180 -28.33 15.53 19.74
CA LEU A 180 -27.54 15.03 18.61
C LEU A 180 -26.79 13.75 19.03
N PRO A 181 -27.01 12.59 18.38
CA PRO A 181 -26.33 11.35 18.76
C PRO A 181 -24.87 11.42 18.32
N LEU A 182 -23.98 11.65 19.29
CA LEU A 182 -22.54 11.73 19.08
C LEU A 182 -21.92 10.34 18.99
N HIS A 183 -20.92 10.20 18.13
CA HIS A 183 -20.04 9.05 18.21
C HIS A 183 -19.16 9.16 19.46
N VAL A 184 -19.36 8.24 20.39
CA VAL A 184 -18.45 8.05 21.52
C VAL A 184 -17.27 7.22 21.02
N ILE A 185 -16.06 7.71 21.27
CA ILE A 185 -14.86 6.91 21.09
C ILE A 185 -14.85 5.91 22.22
N ASP A 186 -15.20 4.67 21.91
CA ASP A 186 -14.94 3.58 22.82
C ASP A 186 -13.43 3.46 22.93
N GLY A 187 -12.86 4.07 23.98
CA GLY A 187 -11.48 3.84 24.37
C GLY A 187 -11.32 2.33 24.47
N HIS A 188 -10.37 1.77 23.71
CA HIS A 188 -10.00 0.34 23.67
C HIS A 188 -11.05 -0.53 24.33
N ASP A 189 -12.04 -0.99 23.56
CA ASP A 189 -13.11 -1.83 24.04
C ASP A 189 -12.54 -3.17 24.58
N GLU A 190 -11.99 -3.13 25.80
CA GLU A 190 -11.61 -4.28 26.61
C GLU A 190 -12.86 -5.07 27.04
N SER A 191 -14.06 -4.50 26.86
CA SER A 191 -15.32 -5.20 27.13
C SER A 191 -15.64 -6.31 26.13
N ASP A 192 -15.02 -6.29 24.95
CA ASP A 192 -15.18 -7.32 23.90
C ASP A 192 -14.20 -8.52 24.07
N GLN A 193 -13.40 -8.55 25.15
CA GLN A 193 -12.44 -9.62 25.41
C GLN A 193 -13.03 -10.85 26.14
N SER A 194 -14.28 -10.79 26.62
CA SER A 194 -14.80 -11.83 27.53
C SER A 194 -16.11 -12.51 27.14
N ALA A 195 -16.87 -11.98 26.17
CA ALA A 195 -18.12 -12.61 25.74
C ALA A 195 -17.91 -13.40 24.44
N ARG A 196 -17.85 -14.73 24.53
CA ARG A 196 -17.99 -15.58 23.33
C ARG A 196 -19.39 -15.36 22.77
N LEU A 197 -19.50 -14.68 21.64
CA LEU A 197 -20.77 -14.57 20.91
C LEU A 197 -20.99 -15.89 20.16
N PRO A 198 -22.10 -16.61 20.38
CA PRO A 198 -22.37 -17.84 19.67
C PRO A 198 -22.50 -17.56 18.16
N LEU A 199 -21.70 -18.24 17.35
CA LEU A 199 -21.83 -18.19 15.89
C LEU A 199 -23.17 -18.82 15.49
N PRO A 200 -23.92 -18.22 14.55
CA PRO A 200 -25.07 -18.88 13.95
C PRO A 200 -24.67 -20.22 13.35
N ALA A 201 -25.46 -21.27 13.66
CA ALA A 201 -25.28 -22.59 13.08
C ALA A 201 -25.48 -22.51 11.55
N SER A 202 -24.58 -23.14 10.80
CA SER A 202 -24.72 -23.28 9.34
C SER A 202 -25.66 -24.46 9.02
N GLY A 203 -26.23 -24.45 7.82
CA GLY A 203 -26.87 -25.65 7.29
C GLY A 203 -25.89 -26.79 7.01
N PRO A 204 -26.39 -28.02 6.82
CA PRO A 204 -25.57 -29.22 6.69
C PRO A 204 -24.65 -29.21 5.46
N ALA A 205 -25.04 -28.58 4.34
CA ALA A 205 -24.19 -28.53 3.15
C ALA A 205 -22.97 -27.62 3.37
N ILE A 206 -23.16 -26.49 4.03
CA ILE A 206 -22.08 -25.54 4.34
C ILE A 206 -21.18 -26.08 5.45
N GLU A 207 -21.75 -26.73 6.47
CA GLU A 207 -20.98 -27.42 7.50
C GLU A 207 -20.10 -28.51 6.89
N ALA A 208 -20.66 -29.35 6.01
CA ALA A 208 -19.90 -30.37 5.30
C ALA A 208 -18.79 -29.77 4.42
N LEU A 209 -19.01 -28.61 3.79
CA LEU A 209 -17.99 -27.91 3.01
C LEU A 209 -16.79 -27.49 3.88
N VAL A 210 -17.05 -26.91 5.06
CA VAL A 210 -15.99 -26.50 5.99
C VAL A 210 -15.26 -27.72 6.57
N MET A 211 -15.98 -28.76 6.97
CA MET A 211 -15.37 -30.01 7.46
C MET A 211 -14.52 -30.70 6.39
N THR A 212 -14.97 -30.71 5.13
CA THR A 212 -14.21 -31.27 4.01
C THR A 212 -12.91 -30.49 3.80
N LEU A 213 -12.94 -29.16 3.91
CA LEU A 213 -11.74 -28.35 3.83
C LEU A 213 -10.77 -28.65 4.98
N ALA A 214 -11.29 -28.75 6.21
CA ALA A 214 -10.48 -29.06 7.39
C ALA A 214 -9.78 -30.43 7.30
N ALA A 215 -10.42 -31.40 6.63
CA ALA A 215 -9.87 -32.74 6.43
C ALA A 215 -8.95 -32.86 5.20
N ASP A 216 -8.90 -31.88 4.29
CA ASP A 216 -8.05 -31.98 3.09
C ASP A 216 -6.58 -31.67 3.45
N PRO A 217 -5.64 -32.63 3.29
CA PRO A 217 -4.23 -32.41 3.60
C PRO A 217 -3.57 -31.37 2.67
N ARG A 218 -4.22 -30.96 1.57
CA ARG A 218 -3.76 -29.94 0.63
C ARG A 218 -4.55 -28.64 0.78
N ILE A 219 -4.99 -28.31 1.99
CA ILE A 219 -5.68 -27.05 2.30
C ILE A 219 -4.95 -25.81 1.77
N ASP A 220 -3.62 -25.91 1.63
CA ASP A 220 -2.71 -24.89 1.09
C ASP A 220 -2.65 -24.84 -0.44
N GLU A 221 -3.35 -25.72 -1.16
CA GLU A 221 -3.38 -25.76 -2.63
C GLU A 221 -4.80 -25.61 -3.19
N VAL A 222 -5.81 -26.13 -2.47
CA VAL A 222 -7.19 -26.23 -2.98
C VAL A 222 -7.95 -24.91 -3.04
N ARG A 223 -7.50 -23.88 -2.31
CA ARG A 223 -8.13 -22.55 -2.29
C ARG A 223 -7.49 -21.62 -3.31
N ARG A 224 -8.32 -20.93 -4.10
CA ARG A 224 -7.86 -19.94 -5.10
C ARG A 224 -7.17 -18.76 -4.43
N ARG A 225 -6.18 -18.18 -5.12
CA ARG A 225 -5.47 -16.98 -4.66
C ARG A 225 -6.27 -15.73 -4.99
N GLY A 226 -6.88 -15.15 -3.97
CA GLY A 226 -7.63 -13.91 -4.04
C GLY A 226 -9.01 -14.03 -4.69
N LEU A 227 -9.86 -13.05 -4.34
CA LEU A 227 -11.18 -12.90 -4.92
C LEU A 227 -11.09 -12.11 -6.23
N GLY A 228 -11.77 -12.61 -7.27
CA GLY A 228 -11.89 -11.92 -8.55
C GLY A 228 -12.81 -10.69 -8.47
N TYR A 229 -13.15 -10.13 -9.62
CA TYR A 229 -14.10 -9.02 -9.68
C TYR A 229 -15.52 -9.51 -9.40
N LEU A 230 -16.22 -8.84 -8.48
CA LEU A 230 -17.65 -8.97 -8.24
C LEU A 230 -18.26 -7.55 -8.23
N PRO A 231 -19.36 -7.33 -8.96
CA PRO A 231 -20.04 -6.05 -8.92
C PRO A 231 -20.75 -5.89 -7.57
N ALA A 232 -20.70 -4.69 -7.04
CA ALA A 232 -21.41 -4.29 -5.83
C ALA A 232 -22.23 -3.04 -6.14
N ASN A 233 -23.44 -2.98 -5.59
CA ASN A 233 -24.21 -1.74 -5.59
C ASN A 233 -23.65 -0.82 -4.49
N PRO A 234 -23.22 0.42 -4.80
CA PRO A 234 -22.68 1.34 -3.79
C PRO A 234 -23.61 1.59 -2.60
N ASP A 235 -24.93 1.46 -2.82
CA ASP A 235 -25.97 1.77 -1.85
C ASP A 235 -26.44 0.53 -1.06
N SER A 236 -25.80 -0.64 -1.24
CA SER A 236 -26.19 -1.89 -0.60
C SER A 236 -24.99 -2.70 -0.13
N PRO A 237 -25.10 -3.41 1.01
CA PRO A 237 -24.07 -4.34 1.45
C PRO A 237 -23.65 -5.35 0.37
N VAL A 238 -22.37 -5.70 0.35
CA VAL A 238 -21.76 -6.50 -0.73
C VAL A 238 -22.35 -7.91 -0.84
N GLU A 239 -22.75 -8.51 0.28
CA GLU A 239 -23.41 -9.81 0.36
C GLU A 239 -24.77 -9.83 -0.34
N LYS A 240 -25.52 -8.72 -0.30
CA LYS A 240 -26.80 -8.60 -1.02
C LYS A 240 -26.58 -8.56 -2.53
N SER A 241 -25.48 -7.95 -2.97
CA SER A 241 -25.13 -7.94 -4.40
C SER A 241 -24.77 -9.35 -4.89
N ILE A 242 -24.07 -10.15 -4.08
CA ILE A 242 -23.80 -11.56 -4.40
C ILE A 242 -25.07 -12.40 -4.35
N ALA A 243 -25.96 -12.16 -3.37
CA ALA A 243 -27.23 -12.88 -3.28
C ALA A 243 -28.06 -12.66 -4.54
N ALA A 244 -28.23 -11.39 -4.95
CA ALA A 244 -28.94 -11.04 -6.19
C ALA A 244 -28.32 -11.69 -7.43
N LEU A 245 -26.99 -11.76 -7.56
CA LEU A 245 -26.34 -12.48 -8.67
C LEU A 245 -26.58 -13.98 -8.60
N THR A 246 -26.57 -14.57 -7.40
CA THR A 246 -26.74 -16.01 -7.19
C THR A 246 -28.18 -16.44 -7.46
N GLU A 247 -29.15 -15.61 -7.07
CA GLU A 247 -30.59 -15.78 -7.34
C GLU A 247 -30.89 -15.91 -8.85
N LEU A 248 -30.16 -15.21 -9.71
CA LEU A 248 -30.33 -15.31 -11.17
C LEU A 248 -30.11 -16.73 -11.72
N ALA A 249 -29.40 -17.57 -10.98
CA ALA A 249 -29.03 -18.92 -11.35
C ALA A 249 -29.62 -19.99 -10.41
N VAL A 250 -30.63 -19.67 -9.59
CA VAL A 250 -31.35 -20.68 -8.78
C VAL A 250 -31.93 -21.78 -9.69
N ASP A 251 -32.52 -21.36 -10.81
CA ASP A 251 -32.90 -22.22 -11.92
C ASP A 251 -31.77 -22.30 -12.97
N PRO A 252 -31.64 -23.42 -13.70
CA PRO A 252 -30.61 -23.57 -14.73
C PRO A 252 -30.63 -22.43 -15.75
N ILE A 253 -29.48 -21.78 -15.92
CA ILE A 253 -29.31 -20.62 -16.80
C ILE A 253 -28.11 -20.81 -17.74
N SER A 254 -28.21 -20.26 -18.95
CA SER A 254 -27.09 -20.23 -19.90
C SER A 254 -26.07 -19.14 -19.55
N ILE A 255 -24.83 -19.29 -20.02
CA ILE A 255 -23.78 -18.25 -19.88
C ILE A 255 -24.28 -16.90 -20.43
N ASP A 256 -24.82 -16.88 -21.65
CA ASP A 256 -25.29 -15.64 -22.28
C ASP A 256 -26.52 -15.05 -21.57
N GLY A 257 -27.41 -15.91 -21.06
CA GLY A 257 -28.57 -15.50 -20.28
C GLY A 257 -28.16 -14.83 -18.96
N PHE A 258 -27.19 -15.42 -18.26
CA PHE A 258 -26.66 -14.87 -17.01
C PHE A 258 -25.95 -13.54 -17.24
N VAL A 259 -25.07 -13.47 -18.24
CA VAL A 259 -24.36 -12.23 -18.61
C VAL A 259 -25.36 -11.13 -18.95
N SER A 260 -26.39 -11.43 -19.75
CA SER A 260 -27.41 -10.45 -20.12
C SER A 260 -28.18 -9.93 -18.91
N LYS A 261 -28.67 -10.82 -18.03
CA LYS A 261 -29.39 -10.41 -16.81
C LYS A 261 -28.49 -9.58 -15.88
N THR A 262 -27.25 -10.03 -15.65
CA THR A 262 -26.27 -9.34 -14.79
C THR A 262 -25.98 -7.92 -15.29
N ARG A 263 -25.82 -7.74 -16.61
CA ARG A 263 -25.62 -6.41 -17.22
C ARG A 263 -26.77 -5.47 -16.96
N VAL A 264 -28.00 -5.96 -17.04
CA VAL A 264 -29.20 -5.16 -16.78
C VAL A 264 -29.33 -4.83 -15.30
N THR A 265 -29.13 -5.81 -14.42
CA THR A 265 -29.29 -5.64 -12.96
C THR A 265 -28.25 -4.68 -12.37
N PHE A 266 -27.01 -4.67 -12.88
CA PHE A 266 -25.91 -3.90 -12.30
C PHE A 266 -25.32 -2.82 -13.23
N ASP A 267 -25.97 -2.53 -14.37
CA ASP A 267 -25.50 -1.59 -15.41
C ASP A 267 -24.03 -1.80 -15.82
N LEU A 268 -23.70 -3.02 -16.27
CA LEU A 268 -22.32 -3.44 -16.54
C LEU A 268 -22.00 -3.64 -18.03
N SER A 269 -20.70 -3.54 -18.35
CA SER A 269 -20.17 -4.02 -19.63
C SER A 269 -20.24 -5.54 -19.74
N ASP A 270 -20.24 -6.05 -20.98
CA ASP A 270 -20.22 -7.49 -21.26
C ASP A 270 -18.99 -8.19 -20.65
N SER A 271 -17.82 -7.55 -20.73
CA SER A 271 -16.59 -8.04 -20.12
C SER A 271 -16.67 -8.13 -18.59
N SER A 272 -17.31 -7.16 -17.93
CA SER A 272 -17.45 -7.13 -16.47
C SER A 272 -18.42 -8.21 -15.96
N ALA A 273 -19.52 -8.40 -16.68
CA ALA A 273 -20.48 -9.47 -16.38
C ALA A 273 -19.92 -10.88 -16.65
N LYS A 274 -19.07 -11.05 -17.68
CA LYS A 274 -18.33 -12.31 -17.88
C LYS A 274 -17.31 -12.55 -16.78
N SER A 275 -16.61 -11.50 -16.34
CA SER A 275 -15.64 -11.60 -15.24
C SER A 275 -16.30 -11.99 -13.92
N SER A 276 -17.48 -11.42 -13.61
CA SER A 276 -18.23 -11.78 -12.39
C SER A 276 -18.67 -13.24 -12.39
N LEU A 277 -19.15 -13.76 -13.53
CA LEU A 277 -19.48 -15.18 -13.68
C LEU A 277 -18.27 -16.09 -13.38
N GLY A 278 -17.11 -15.77 -13.93
CA GLY A 278 -15.87 -16.51 -13.66
C GLY A 278 -15.52 -16.50 -12.17
N THR A 279 -15.71 -15.36 -11.51
CA THR A 279 -15.47 -15.24 -10.06
C THR A 279 -16.44 -16.08 -9.25
N LEU A 280 -17.75 -16.00 -9.51
CA LEU A 280 -18.80 -16.74 -8.78
C LEU A 280 -18.62 -18.27 -8.93
N ARG A 281 -18.30 -18.75 -10.14
CA ARG A 281 -17.95 -20.16 -10.37
C ARG A 281 -16.73 -20.58 -9.55
N GLY A 282 -15.66 -19.78 -9.58
CA GLY A 282 -14.46 -20.07 -8.80
C GLY A 282 -14.66 -19.97 -7.28
N CYS A 283 -15.72 -19.31 -6.81
CA CYS A 283 -16.12 -19.31 -5.39
C CYS A 283 -17.01 -20.50 -5.02
N GLY A 284 -17.30 -21.41 -5.96
CA GLY A 284 -18.16 -22.58 -5.72
C GLY A 284 -19.65 -22.27 -5.57
N LEU A 285 -20.09 -21.06 -5.92
CA LEU A 285 -21.50 -20.67 -5.86
C LEU A 285 -22.32 -21.26 -7.00
N PHE A 286 -21.67 -21.67 -8.09
CA PHE A 286 -22.32 -22.25 -9.26
C PHE A 286 -21.71 -23.61 -9.63
N GLU A 287 -22.56 -24.52 -10.09
CA GLU A 287 -22.18 -25.85 -10.60
C GLU A 287 -22.67 -26.06 -12.05
N PRO A 288 -21.89 -26.74 -12.90
CA PRO A 288 -22.26 -26.95 -14.30
C PRO A 288 -23.37 -28.00 -14.42
N THR A 289 -24.39 -27.71 -15.23
CA THR A 289 -25.46 -28.66 -15.61
C THR A 289 -25.35 -29.09 -17.07
N GLY A 290 -24.54 -28.39 -17.87
CA GLY A 290 -24.28 -28.67 -19.27
C GLY A 290 -23.12 -27.81 -19.80
N ARG A 291 -22.79 -27.95 -21.09
CA ARG A 291 -21.63 -27.27 -21.71
C ARG A 291 -21.69 -25.74 -21.58
N PHE A 292 -22.88 -25.17 -21.62
CA PHE A 292 -23.11 -23.72 -21.55
C PHE A 292 -24.16 -23.33 -20.50
N THR A 293 -24.57 -24.27 -19.65
CA THR A 293 -25.59 -24.07 -18.63
C THR A 293 -25.06 -24.44 -17.26
N PHE A 294 -25.54 -23.72 -16.25
CA PHE A 294 -25.14 -23.91 -14.87
C PHE A 294 -26.27 -23.49 -13.95
N VAL A 295 -26.12 -23.82 -12.68
CA VAL A 295 -27.11 -23.51 -11.64
C VAL A 295 -26.39 -23.19 -10.32
N ALA A 296 -27.07 -22.53 -9.38
CA ALA A 296 -26.61 -22.36 -8.01
C ALA A 296 -26.21 -23.71 -7.41
N SER A 297 -25.09 -23.79 -6.70
CA SER A 297 -24.68 -25.02 -6.02
C SER A 297 -25.57 -25.29 -4.81
N THR A 298 -25.50 -26.50 -4.24
CA THR A 298 -26.24 -26.85 -3.01
C THR A 298 -25.94 -25.87 -1.87
N VAL A 299 -24.67 -25.54 -1.65
CA VAL A 299 -24.24 -24.58 -0.61
C VAL A 299 -24.74 -23.17 -0.88
N ALA A 300 -24.84 -22.77 -2.15
CA ALA A 300 -25.36 -21.46 -2.52
C ALA A 300 -26.87 -21.34 -2.29
N ARG A 301 -27.63 -22.39 -2.57
CA ARG A 301 -29.09 -22.41 -2.29
C ARG A 301 -29.36 -22.41 -0.79
N GLU A 302 -28.66 -23.23 -0.04
CA GLU A 302 -28.77 -23.26 1.43
C GLU A 302 -28.42 -21.89 2.05
N TRP A 303 -27.39 -21.23 1.53
CA TRP A 303 -27.06 -19.86 1.93
C TRP A 303 -28.17 -18.86 1.58
N LEU A 304 -28.72 -18.89 0.36
CA LEU A 304 -29.83 -18.01 -0.04
C LEU A 304 -31.09 -18.21 0.82
N GLU A 305 -31.39 -19.44 1.22
CA GLU A 305 -32.52 -19.77 2.10
C GLU A 305 -32.31 -19.23 3.52
N SER A 306 -31.10 -19.35 4.06
CA SER A 306 -30.78 -18.84 5.40
C SER A 306 -30.62 -17.31 5.45
N GLY A 307 -30.20 -16.68 4.35
CA GLY A 307 -29.84 -15.28 4.29
C GLY A 307 -28.62 -14.90 5.15
N SER A 308 -27.91 -15.90 5.71
CA SER A 308 -26.84 -15.70 6.68
C SER A 308 -25.58 -15.18 6.01
N ALA A 309 -25.20 -13.94 6.31
CA ALA A 309 -24.00 -13.34 5.75
C ALA A 309 -22.71 -14.04 6.25
N ILE A 310 -22.73 -14.64 7.44
CA ILE A 310 -21.63 -15.47 7.96
C ILE A 310 -21.43 -16.74 7.12
N ASP A 311 -22.52 -17.34 6.64
CA ASP A 311 -22.45 -18.52 5.78
C ASP A 311 -21.83 -18.22 4.41
N LEU A 312 -22.05 -17.00 3.88
CA LEU A 312 -21.30 -16.53 2.71
C LEU A 312 -19.79 -16.50 2.99
N VAL A 313 -19.37 -16.00 4.16
CA VAL A 313 -17.93 -15.97 4.53
C VAL A 313 -17.37 -17.37 4.68
N ARG A 314 -18.13 -18.34 5.23
CA ARG A 314 -17.73 -19.76 5.28
C ARG A 314 -17.50 -20.33 3.87
N ILE A 315 -18.44 -20.08 2.94
CA ILE A 315 -18.31 -20.52 1.54
C ILE A 315 -17.10 -19.86 0.86
N LEU A 316 -16.94 -18.56 1.00
CA LEU A 316 -15.81 -17.82 0.43
C LEU A 316 -14.48 -18.33 1.00
N HIS A 317 -14.38 -18.54 2.30
CA HIS A 317 -13.19 -19.09 2.95
C HIS A 317 -12.87 -20.49 2.42
N ALA A 318 -13.88 -21.34 2.23
CA ALA A 318 -13.68 -22.71 1.75
C ALA A 318 -13.07 -22.77 0.34
N LYS A 319 -13.26 -21.73 -0.47
CA LYS A 319 -12.80 -21.69 -1.87
C LYS A 319 -11.70 -20.67 -2.14
N THR A 320 -11.53 -19.66 -1.30
CA THR A 320 -10.66 -18.50 -1.52
C THR A 320 -9.73 -18.28 -0.34
N PHE A 321 -8.48 -17.98 -0.67
CA PHE A 321 -7.45 -17.57 0.27
C PHE A 321 -6.94 -16.16 -0.10
N PRO A 322 -6.73 -15.25 0.86
CA PRO A 322 -7.00 -15.38 2.31
C PRO A 322 -8.41 -14.93 2.69
N VAL A 323 -9.02 -15.51 3.74
CA VAL A 323 -10.29 -15.02 4.31
C VAL A 323 -10.27 -15.03 5.83
N GLY A 324 -10.36 -16.20 6.48
CA GLY A 324 -10.23 -16.32 7.94
C GLY A 324 -8.84 -15.87 8.44
N GLU A 325 -7.81 -16.03 7.61
CA GLU A 325 -6.45 -15.57 7.88
C GLU A 325 -6.36 -14.05 7.98
N VAL A 326 -7.21 -13.32 7.23
CA VAL A 326 -7.29 -11.86 7.34
C VAL A 326 -7.79 -11.49 8.74
N ILE A 327 -8.87 -12.12 9.20
CA ILE A 327 -9.45 -11.84 10.52
C ILE A 327 -8.44 -12.15 11.63
N ARG A 328 -7.71 -13.26 11.51
CA ARG A 328 -6.70 -13.68 12.50
C ARG A 328 -5.56 -12.68 12.66
N LEU A 329 -5.15 -12.01 11.58
CA LEU A 329 -3.98 -11.14 11.56
C LEU A 329 -4.29 -9.65 11.64
N ILE A 330 -5.57 -9.27 11.65
CA ILE A 330 -5.97 -7.87 11.48
C ILE A 330 -5.57 -6.97 12.65
N ASP A 331 -5.45 -7.54 13.85
CA ASP A 331 -5.01 -6.80 15.03
C ASP A 331 -3.47 -6.64 15.06
N GLU A 332 -2.72 -7.53 14.39
CA GLU A 332 -1.27 -7.42 14.21
C GLU A 332 -0.91 -6.45 13.06
N ALA A 333 -1.72 -6.45 12.00
CA ALA A 333 -1.57 -5.62 10.83
C ALA A 333 -2.93 -5.07 10.40
N ASN A 334 -3.19 -3.79 10.67
CA ASN A 334 -4.54 -3.24 10.53
C ASN A 334 -4.86 -2.66 9.14
N ARG A 335 -3.97 -2.71 8.14
CA ARG A 335 -4.22 -2.18 6.78
C ARG A 335 -4.01 -3.22 5.70
N ALA A 336 -4.73 -3.12 4.58
CA ALA A 336 -4.64 -4.11 3.49
C ALA A 336 -3.20 -4.42 2.99
N PRO A 337 -2.29 -3.44 2.80
CA PRO A 337 -0.90 -3.75 2.43
C PRO A 337 -0.14 -4.49 3.53
N ALA A 338 -0.29 -4.08 4.79
CA ALA A 338 0.36 -4.71 5.92
C ALA A 338 -0.19 -6.13 6.19
N LEU A 339 -1.50 -6.31 6.04
CA LEU A 339 -2.18 -7.61 6.06
C LEU A 339 -1.64 -8.54 4.99
N ALA A 340 -1.46 -8.06 3.76
CA ALA A 340 -0.91 -8.89 2.69
C ALA A 340 0.51 -9.37 3.02
N LEU A 341 1.35 -8.50 3.60
CA LEU A 341 2.67 -8.87 4.09
C LEU A 341 2.60 -9.90 5.23
N ALA A 342 1.77 -9.67 6.25
CA ALA A 342 1.61 -10.57 7.38
C ALA A 342 1.05 -11.94 6.96
N ILE A 343 0.08 -11.96 6.05
CA ILE A 343 -0.50 -13.19 5.48
C ILE A 343 0.55 -13.95 4.67
N ASN A 344 1.35 -13.25 3.86
CA ASN A 344 2.44 -13.89 3.12
C ASN A 344 3.52 -14.45 4.06
N ALA A 345 3.83 -13.76 5.15
CA ALA A 345 4.80 -14.21 6.13
C ALA A 345 4.31 -15.44 6.92
N ARG A 346 3.03 -15.52 7.27
CA ARG A 346 2.50 -16.55 8.17
C ARG A 346 1.84 -17.74 7.48
N TYR A 347 1.17 -17.51 6.35
CA TYR A 347 0.31 -18.49 5.67
C TYR A 347 0.61 -18.64 4.17
N GLY A 348 1.46 -17.77 3.61
CA GLY A 348 1.67 -17.65 2.18
C GLY A 348 3.06 -18.06 1.72
N ASP A 349 3.23 -17.97 0.41
CA ASP A 349 4.46 -18.20 -0.37
C ASP A 349 4.96 -16.88 -0.99
N GLY A 350 4.47 -15.73 -0.49
CA GLY A 350 4.77 -14.40 -1.05
C GLY A 350 3.80 -13.91 -2.13
N SER A 351 2.79 -14.68 -2.55
CA SER A 351 1.93 -14.33 -3.69
C SER A 351 0.69 -13.47 -3.36
N THR A 352 0.33 -13.28 -2.09
CA THR A 352 -0.87 -12.52 -1.71
C THR A 352 -0.65 -11.03 -1.92
N SER A 353 -1.48 -10.38 -2.74
CA SER A 353 -1.39 -8.94 -2.99
C SER A 353 -2.29 -8.12 -2.05
N ALA A 354 -1.95 -6.84 -1.86
CA ALA A 354 -2.80 -5.89 -1.13
C ALA A 354 -4.20 -5.78 -1.74
N LEU A 355 -4.32 -5.90 -3.06
CA LEU A 355 -5.61 -5.90 -3.77
C LEU A 355 -6.45 -7.14 -3.43
N ALA A 356 -5.82 -8.31 -3.30
CA ALA A 356 -6.52 -9.53 -2.90
C ALA A 356 -7.13 -9.40 -1.51
N VAL A 357 -6.38 -8.84 -0.55
CA VAL A 357 -6.89 -8.55 0.80
C VAL A 357 -7.99 -7.48 0.75
N ALA A 358 -7.77 -6.38 0.03
CA ALA A 358 -8.72 -5.28 -0.08
C ALA A 358 -10.09 -5.71 -0.60
N ARG A 359 -10.15 -6.74 -1.47
CA ARG A 359 -11.41 -7.29 -1.98
C ARG A 359 -12.18 -8.14 -0.96
N ILE A 360 -11.51 -8.64 0.08
CA ILE A 360 -12.13 -9.47 1.12
C ILE A 360 -12.71 -8.62 2.26
N LEU A 361 -12.05 -7.50 2.59
CA LEU A 361 -12.43 -6.63 3.71
C LEU A 361 -13.91 -6.20 3.70
N PRO A 362 -14.54 -5.83 2.58
CA PRO A 362 -15.96 -5.46 2.56
C PRO A 362 -16.89 -6.59 3.05
N PHE A 363 -16.56 -7.86 2.77
CA PHE A 363 -17.37 -9.00 3.23
C PHE A 363 -17.24 -9.20 4.73
N LEU A 364 -16.02 -9.08 5.25
CA LEU A 364 -15.76 -9.21 6.69
C LEU A 364 -16.38 -8.06 7.49
N LEU A 365 -16.39 -6.85 6.92
CA LEU A 365 -17.09 -5.69 7.49
C LEU A 365 -18.61 -5.90 7.50
N ALA A 366 -19.18 -6.39 6.40
CA ALA A 366 -20.63 -6.57 6.28
C ALA A 366 -21.19 -7.58 7.29
N VAL A 367 -20.43 -8.63 7.60
CA VAL A 367 -20.83 -9.63 8.62
C VAL A 367 -20.49 -9.19 10.05
N GLY A 368 -19.85 -8.03 10.23
CA GLY A 368 -19.38 -7.57 11.53
C GLY A 368 -18.24 -8.39 12.14
N ALA A 369 -17.51 -9.16 11.34
CA ALA A 369 -16.33 -9.92 11.80
C ALA A 369 -15.11 -8.99 12.02
N ILE A 370 -15.06 -7.88 11.29
CA ILE A 370 -14.07 -6.83 11.51
C ILE A 370 -14.77 -5.48 11.57
N ARG A 371 -14.12 -4.50 12.18
CA ARG A 371 -14.57 -3.10 12.24
C ARG A 371 -13.45 -2.19 11.76
N GLU A 372 -13.80 -1.10 11.10
CA GLU A 372 -12.82 -0.06 10.76
C GLU A 372 -12.59 0.83 12.00
N ILE A 373 -11.32 1.01 12.38
CA ILE A 373 -10.88 1.77 13.58
C ILE A 373 -10.19 3.09 13.23
N GLY A 374 -10.10 3.42 11.93
CA GLY A 374 -9.46 4.61 11.39
C GLY A 374 -9.36 4.51 9.88
N TYR A 375 -8.84 5.52 9.19
CA TYR A 375 -8.80 5.51 7.73
C TYR A 375 -8.08 4.28 7.16
N ALA A 376 -8.87 3.38 6.54
CA ALA A 376 -8.42 2.09 6.00
C ALA A 376 -7.64 1.23 7.02
N ARG A 377 -7.95 1.41 8.32
CA ARG A 377 -7.44 0.62 9.44
C ARG A 377 -8.56 -0.22 10.03
N TYR A 378 -8.31 -1.49 10.31
CA TYR A 378 -9.32 -2.44 10.75
C TYR A 378 -8.88 -3.19 12.01
N ALA A 379 -9.84 -3.66 12.80
CA ALA A 379 -9.61 -4.51 13.97
C ALA A 379 -10.64 -5.65 13.98
N SER A 380 -10.31 -6.76 14.65
CA SER A 380 -11.23 -7.89 14.82
C SER A 380 -12.31 -7.57 15.86
N THR A 381 -13.51 -8.12 15.66
CA THR A 381 -14.58 -8.14 16.67
C THR A 381 -14.58 -9.49 17.40
N ALA A 382 -15.27 -9.60 18.54
CA ALA A 382 -15.45 -10.91 19.21
C ALA A 382 -16.08 -11.95 18.26
N LEU A 383 -17.08 -11.53 17.48
CA LEU A 383 -17.69 -12.36 16.44
C LEU A 383 -16.65 -12.81 15.40
N GLY A 384 -15.77 -11.91 14.98
CA GLY A 384 -14.68 -12.22 14.05
C GLY A 384 -13.69 -13.23 14.59
N ARG A 385 -13.28 -13.08 15.85
CA ARG A 385 -12.37 -14.02 16.52
C ARG A 385 -12.97 -15.42 16.60
N GLU A 386 -14.21 -15.54 17.05
CA GLU A 386 -14.94 -16.82 17.07
C GLU A 386 -15.08 -17.40 15.65
N LEU A 387 -15.42 -16.56 14.65
CA LEU A 387 -15.50 -17.00 13.26
C LEU A 387 -14.14 -17.52 12.77
N ALA A 388 -13.05 -16.81 13.03
CA ALA A 388 -11.70 -17.22 12.64
C ALA A 388 -11.23 -18.51 13.34
N ASP A 389 -11.71 -18.78 14.56
CA ASP A 389 -11.47 -20.03 15.29
C ASP A 389 -12.29 -21.20 14.74
N SER A 390 -13.47 -20.94 14.19
CA SER A 390 -14.32 -21.96 13.55
C SER A 390 -13.88 -22.38 12.14
N LEU A 391 -12.97 -21.62 11.52
CA LEU A 391 -12.55 -21.81 10.13
C LEU A 391 -11.19 -22.53 10.05
N PRO A 392 -11.04 -23.56 9.19
CA PRO A 392 -9.76 -24.24 9.00
C PRO A 392 -8.79 -23.33 8.22
N LEU A 393 -7.89 -22.68 8.95
CA LEU A 393 -6.88 -21.81 8.36
C LEU A 393 -5.80 -22.62 7.63
N ARG A 394 -5.06 -21.95 6.74
CA ARG A 394 -3.84 -22.54 6.18
C ARG A 394 -2.88 -22.94 7.29
N ARG A 395 -2.12 -24.00 7.05
CA ARG A 395 -1.05 -24.37 7.98
C ARG A 395 -0.03 -23.25 7.98
N THR A 396 0.38 -22.86 9.17
CA THR A 396 1.49 -21.92 9.29
C THR A 396 2.77 -22.66 8.92
N ALA A 397 3.80 -21.93 8.46
CA ALA A 397 5.13 -22.51 8.26
C ALA A 397 5.74 -23.13 9.54
N ILE A 398 5.09 -22.91 10.70
CA ILE A 398 5.49 -23.30 12.05
C ILE A 398 4.84 -24.63 12.49
N ASP A 399 3.71 -25.05 11.91
CA ASP A 399 2.94 -26.25 12.32
C ASP A 399 3.64 -27.60 12.00
N GLY A 400 4.89 -27.57 11.52
CA GLY A 400 5.75 -28.73 11.31
C GLY A 400 6.73 -29.03 12.46
N MET A 401 6.70 -28.28 13.56
CA MET A 401 7.60 -28.47 14.71
C MET A 401 6.82 -28.45 16.02
N ASP A 402 6.78 -29.61 16.70
CA ASP A 402 6.12 -29.84 18.00
C ASP A 402 6.45 -28.79 19.07
N GLU A 403 5.43 -28.50 19.89
CA GLU A 403 5.42 -27.59 21.02
C GLU A 403 6.52 -27.88 22.06
N SER A 404 7.55 -27.04 22.11
CA SER A 404 8.11 -26.55 23.38
C SER A 404 9.08 -25.40 23.10
N SER A 405 9.09 -24.44 24.03
CA SER A 405 9.92 -23.22 24.08
C SER A 405 9.48 -22.03 23.23
N THR A 406 8.98 -21.00 23.91
CA THR A 406 9.18 -19.60 23.52
C THR A 406 10.67 -19.38 23.20
N PRO A 407 10.99 -18.71 22.09
CA PRO A 407 11.31 -17.29 22.20
C PRO A 407 10.90 -16.45 20.98
N ALA A 408 11.16 -15.15 21.12
CA ALA A 408 10.87 -14.08 20.18
C ALA A 408 11.80 -14.06 18.94
N VAL A 409 11.27 -13.42 17.89
CA VAL A 409 11.91 -12.81 16.69
C VAL A 409 12.51 -13.77 15.64
N ALA A 410 12.06 -13.61 14.39
CA ALA A 410 12.87 -13.28 13.20
C ALA A 410 12.23 -13.86 11.93
N GLY A 411 12.00 -13.03 10.91
CA GLY A 411 11.86 -13.53 9.54
C GLY A 411 13.12 -14.32 9.18
N GLU A 412 12.98 -15.34 8.32
CA GLU A 412 14.16 -16.07 7.85
C GLU A 412 15.23 -15.08 7.40
N PRO A 413 16.47 -15.21 7.92
CA PRO A 413 17.53 -14.29 7.56
C PRO A 413 17.75 -14.38 6.07
N ARG A 414 17.60 -13.25 5.36
CA ARG A 414 18.20 -13.15 4.02
C ARG A 414 19.66 -13.58 4.17
N PRO A 415 20.16 -14.48 3.31
CA PRO A 415 21.55 -14.90 3.41
C PRO A 415 22.42 -13.64 3.36
N THR A 416 23.26 -13.51 4.36
CA THR A 416 24.14 -12.35 4.53
C THR A 416 25.06 -12.24 3.32
N ALA A 417 25.58 -11.04 3.07
CA ALA A 417 26.58 -10.83 2.03
C ALA A 417 27.76 -11.81 2.14
N GLU A 418 28.13 -12.19 3.37
CA GLU A 418 29.21 -13.13 3.65
C GLU A 418 28.83 -14.58 3.30
N GLU A 419 27.60 -15.01 3.58
CA GLU A 419 27.10 -16.34 3.20
C GLU A 419 26.98 -16.48 1.69
N LEU A 420 26.48 -15.45 1.00
CA LEU A 420 26.40 -15.41 -0.47
C LEU A 420 27.79 -15.41 -1.14
N ALA A 421 28.72 -14.62 -0.61
CA ALA A 421 30.09 -14.56 -1.09
C ALA A 421 30.83 -15.89 -0.87
N GLY A 422 30.71 -16.48 0.32
CA GLY A 422 31.31 -17.78 0.64
C GLY A 422 30.76 -18.91 -0.22
N GLU A 423 29.46 -18.89 -0.54
CA GLU A 423 28.84 -19.89 -1.42
C GLU A 423 29.32 -19.74 -2.88
N LEU A 424 29.50 -18.51 -3.38
CA LEU A 424 30.08 -18.26 -4.71
C LEU A 424 31.50 -18.83 -4.84
N GLU A 425 32.38 -18.53 -3.89
CA GLU A 425 33.76 -19.00 -3.85
C GLU A 425 33.82 -20.54 -3.76
N ALA A 426 32.97 -21.14 -2.90
CA ALA A 426 32.90 -22.58 -2.69
C ALA A 426 32.25 -23.34 -3.87
N ALA A 427 31.34 -22.72 -4.61
CA ALA A 427 30.70 -23.32 -5.78
C ALA A 427 31.59 -23.25 -7.03
N GLY A 428 32.44 -22.23 -7.15
CA GLY A 428 33.36 -22.07 -8.28
C GLY A 428 34.39 -23.20 -8.42
N THR A 429 34.82 -23.78 -7.29
CA THR A 429 35.91 -24.77 -7.21
C THR A 429 35.44 -26.24 -7.26
N ARG A 430 34.13 -26.51 -7.28
CA ARG A 430 33.57 -27.87 -7.32
C ARG A 430 32.89 -28.18 -8.66
N SER A 431 33.59 -28.83 -9.60
CA SER A 431 33.02 -29.11 -10.93
C SER A 431 32.00 -30.26 -10.99
N GLU A 432 31.77 -30.97 -9.88
CA GLU A 432 30.81 -32.07 -9.80
C GLU A 432 29.36 -31.58 -9.62
N GLN A 433 29.15 -30.28 -9.36
CA GLN A 433 27.82 -29.68 -9.17
C GLN A 433 27.67 -28.33 -9.91
N PRO A 434 27.63 -28.33 -11.26
CA PRO A 434 27.48 -27.10 -12.05
C PRO A 434 26.29 -26.23 -11.63
N GLN A 435 25.15 -26.87 -11.32
CA GLN A 435 23.91 -26.20 -10.91
C GLN A 435 24.04 -25.42 -9.59
N ARG A 436 25.03 -25.77 -8.76
CA ARG A 436 25.31 -25.06 -7.51
C ARG A 436 25.90 -23.67 -7.79
N LEU A 437 26.80 -23.57 -8.77
CA LEU A 437 27.36 -22.29 -9.19
C LEU A 437 26.30 -21.42 -9.88
N GLU A 438 25.43 -22.01 -10.71
CA GLU A 438 24.32 -21.28 -11.35
C GLU A 438 23.39 -20.62 -10.32
N ARG A 439 23.03 -21.35 -9.26
CA ARG A 439 22.23 -20.84 -8.14
C ARG A 439 22.96 -19.74 -7.37
N ALA A 440 24.24 -19.94 -7.07
CA ALA A 440 25.05 -18.95 -6.36
C ALA A 440 25.15 -17.63 -7.15
N VAL A 441 25.36 -17.72 -8.47
CA VAL A 441 25.42 -16.56 -9.37
C VAL A 441 24.08 -15.84 -9.46
N ALA A 442 22.97 -16.57 -9.61
CA ALA A 442 21.64 -15.95 -9.63
C ALA A 442 21.31 -15.27 -8.30
N ALA A 443 21.61 -15.90 -7.16
CA ALA A 443 21.41 -15.32 -5.84
C ALA A 443 22.24 -14.05 -5.63
N ALA A 444 23.51 -14.06 -6.05
CA ALA A 444 24.39 -12.90 -5.97
C ALA A 444 23.90 -11.73 -6.84
N LEU A 445 23.50 -11.99 -8.08
CA LEU A 445 22.97 -10.94 -8.97
C LEU A 445 21.65 -10.35 -8.44
N ASN A 446 20.78 -11.18 -7.86
CA ASN A 446 19.56 -10.71 -7.19
C ASN A 446 19.90 -9.84 -5.97
N TYR A 447 20.89 -10.24 -5.16
CA TYR A 447 21.35 -9.45 -4.03
C TYR A 447 21.94 -8.10 -4.44
N LEU A 448 22.64 -8.04 -5.58
CA LEU A 448 23.23 -6.82 -6.13
C LEU A 448 22.21 -5.88 -6.81
N GLY A 449 20.93 -6.27 -6.92
CA GLY A 449 19.85 -5.43 -7.45
C GLY A 449 19.44 -5.69 -8.90
N ALA A 450 19.88 -6.80 -9.50
CA ALA A 450 19.34 -7.29 -10.77
C ALA A 450 18.17 -8.26 -10.54
N THR A 451 17.37 -8.55 -11.57
CA THR A 451 16.39 -9.64 -11.56
C THR A 451 16.97 -10.83 -12.30
N ALA A 452 17.52 -11.81 -11.58
CA ALA A 452 18.21 -12.97 -12.14
C ALA A 452 17.38 -14.25 -11.98
N LYS A 453 17.16 -14.97 -13.09
CA LYS A 453 16.41 -16.24 -13.15
C LYS A 453 17.27 -17.33 -13.80
N ILE A 454 17.21 -18.54 -13.24
CA ILE A 454 17.90 -19.71 -13.79
C ILE A 454 17.06 -20.25 -14.95
N VAL A 455 17.70 -20.45 -16.12
CA VAL A 455 17.05 -20.94 -17.33
C VAL A 455 17.48 -22.37 -17.68
N GLY A 456 18.67 -22.79 -17.24
CA GLY A 456 19.22 -24.16 -17.17
C GLY A 456 18.70 -25.24 -18.12
N GLY A 457 19.58 -25.85 -18.93
CA GLY A 457 19.28 -27.06 -19.73
C GLY A 457 20.34 -27.35 -20.79
N PRO A 458 20.40 -28.58 -21.35
CA PRO A 458 21.36 -28.91 -22.41
C PRO A 458 21.19 -27.97 -23.61
N GLY A 459 22.18 -27.09 -23.85
CA GLY A 459 22.16 -26.14 -24.96
C GLY A 459 21.42 -24.81 -24.70
N ASN A 460 21.28 -24.39 -23.43
CA ASN A 460 20.82 -23.04 -23.06
C ASN A 460 21.85 -22.33 -22.17
N THR A 461 21.66 -21.03 -21.93
CA THR A 461 22.43 -20.27 -20.92
C THR A 461 21.91 -20.56 -19.53
N ASP A 462 22.81 -20.45 -18.55
CA ASP A 462 22.53 -20.89 -17.19
C ASP A 462 21.64 -19.89 -16.44
N VAL A 463 21.95 -18.59 -16.55
CA VAL A 463 21.23 -17.51 -15.86
C VAL A 463 20.89 -16.37 -16.81
N LEU A 464 19.67 -15.86 -16.71
CA LEU A 464 19.22 -14.63 -17.39
C LEU A 464 19.06 -13.53 -16.34
N ALA A 465 19.77 -12.41 -16.51
CA ALA A 465 19.67 -11.27 -15.61
C ALA A 465 19.09 -10.05 -16.31
N GLU A 466 18.17 -9.38 -15.65
CA GLU A 466 17.54 -8.16 -16.13
C GLU A 466 17.89 -7.00 -15.19
N ILE A 467 18.40 -5.91 -15.75
CA ILE A 467 18.85 -4.72 -15.01
C ILE A 467 18.00 -3.52 -15.42
N GLY A 468 17.49 -2.79 -14.44
CA GLY A 468 16.69 -1.58 -14.64
C GLY A 468 15.19 -1.81 -14.40
N THR A 469 14.53 -0.78 -13.89
CA THR A 469 13.11 -0.82 -13.48
C THR A 469 12.14 -0.40 -14.57
N GLN A 470 12.59 0.38 -15.55
CA GLN A 470 11.74 0.84 -16.65
C GLN A 470 11.86 -0.09 -17.87
N PRO A 471 10.74 -0.54 -18.47
CA PRO A 471 10.78 -1.44 -19.62
C PRO A 471 11.58 -0.91 -20.81
N ALA A 472 11.60 0.41 -21.04
CA ALA A 472 12.32 1.02 -22.15
C ALA A 472 13.84 1.11 -21.94
N GLU A 473 14.31 0.96 -20.70
CA GLU A 473 15.71 1.07 -20.31
C GLU A 473 16.26 -0.26 -19.74
N ARG A 474 15.49 -1.35 -19.88
CA ARG A 474 15.83 -2.66 -19.34
C ARG A 474 16.97 -3.28 -20.14
N ILE A 475 18.04 -3.64 -19.46
CA ILE A 475 19.19 -4.34 -20.02
C ILE A 475 19.04 -5.81 -19.68
N VAL A 476 19.07 -6.67 -20.70
CA VAL A 476 18.99 -8.12 -20.53
C VAL A 476 20.37 -8.72 -20.81
N ALA A 477 20.87 -9.52 -19.88
CA ALA A 477 22.16 -10.18 -19.97
C ALA A 477 22.01 -11.69 -19.79
N ILE A 478 22.77 -12.45 -20.58
CA ILE A 478 22.93 -13.89 -20.39
C ILE A 478 24.22 -14.18 -19.63
N ILE A 479 24.18 -15.10 -18.67
CA ILE A 479 25.32 -15.49 -17.87
C ILE A 479 25.50 -17.02 -17.95
N ASP A 480 26.73 -17.43 -18.28
CA ASP A 480 27.15 -18.83 -18.35
C ASP A 480 28.11 -19.10 -17.18
N ALA A 481 27.77 -20.06 -16.32
CA ALA A 481 28.52 -20.37 -15.11
C ALA A 481 29.37 -21.63 -15.32
N LYS A 482 30.68 -21.51 -15.10
CA LYS A 482 31.63 -22.62 -15.26
C LYS A 482 32.43 -22.84 -13.99
N SER A 483 32.15 -23.95 -13.31
CA SER A 483 32.96 -24.43 -12.18
C SER A 483 34.14 -25.28 -12.68
N SER A 484 35.23 -25.29 -11.92
CA SER A 484 36.44 -26.05 -12.26
C SER A 484 37.08 -26.69 -11.03
N ILE A 485 37.33 -28.01 -11.08
CA ILE A 485 38.08 -28.75 -10.03
C ILE A 485 39.51 -28.22 -9.89
N HIS A 486 40.10 -27.73 -10.99
CA HIS A 486 41.47 -27.23 -11.01
C HIS A 486 41.54 -25.71 -10.76
N GLY A 487 40.42 -25.06 -10.43
CA GLY A 487 40.32 -23.62 -10.15
C GLY A 487 40.44 -22.72 -11.37
N VAL A 488 40.59 -23.28 -12.57
CA VAL A 488 40.81 -22.53 -13.83
C VAL A 488 39.89 -23.07 -14.93
N VAL A 489 39.20 -22.17 -15.62
CA VAL A 489 38.37 -22.47 -16.80
C VAL A 489 39.25 -22.43 -18.05
N SER A 490 39.34 -23.57 -18.75
CA SER A 490 40.15 -23.73 -19.97
C SER A 490 39.41 -23.29 -21.22
N GLU A 491 40.15 -22.92 -22.28
CA GLU A 491 39.65 -22.54 -23.60
C GLU A 491 38.64 -23.54 -24.20
N ASN A 492 38.86 -24.85 -24.04
CA ASN A 492 37.98 -25.90 -24.59
C ASN A 492 36.66 -26.09 -23.81
N ALA A 493 36.55 -25.49 -22.62
CA ALA A 493 35.37 -25.64 -21.76
C ALA A 493 34.25 -24.64 -22.10
N VAL A 494 34.55 -23.62 -22.91
CA VAL A 494 33.63 -22.54 -23.27
C VAL A 494 33.40 -22.54 -24.77
N LYS A 495 32.14 -22.71 -25.19
CA LYS A 495 31.74 -22.57 -26.60
C LYS A 495 31.26 -21.14 -26.85
N LEU A 496 32.18 -20.21 -27.10
CA LEU A 496 31.86 -18.79 -27.30
C LEU A 496 30.86 -18.53 -28.43
N ASP A 497 30.86 -19.37 -29.47
CA ASP A 497 29.90 -19.25 -30.59
C ASP A 497 28.46 -19.59 -30.18
N ALA A 498 28.26 -20.45 -29.18
CA ALA A 498 26.93 -20.76 -28.65
C ALA A 498 26.35 -19.59 -27.82
N ILE A 499 27.22 -18.78 -27.20
CA ILE A 499 26.83 -17.63 -26.39
C ILE A 499 26.21 -16.53 -27.27
N GLU A 500 26.74 -16.29 -28.46
CA GLU A 500 26.14 -15.35 -29.43
C GLU A 500 24.75 -15.82 -29.90
N GLU A 501 24.58 -17.12 -30.15
CA GLU A 501 23.28 -17.68 -30.50
C GLU A 501 22.26 -17.51 -29.36
N HIS A 502 22.67 -17.76 -28.11
CA HIS A 502 21.81 -17.59 -26.94
C HIS A 502 21.48 -16.11 -26.70
N LYS A 503 22.43 -15.20 -26.92
CA LYS A 503 22.24 -13.76 -26.82
C LYS A 503 21.11 -13.29 -27.75
N ARG A 504 21.13 -13.77 -29.00
CA ARG A 504 20.06 -13.50 -29.98
C ARG A 504 18.74 -14.16 -29.60
N LYS A 505 18.76 -15.41 -29.12
CA LYS A 505 17.56 -16.17 -28.73
C LYS A 505 16.78 -15.50 -27.60
N HIS A 506 17.48 -14.91 -26.63
CA HIS A 506 16.89 -14.27 -25.46
C HIS A 506 16.77 -12.74 -25.57
N GLY A 507 17.10 -12.15 -26.72
CA GLY A 507 17.07 -10.70 -26.90
C GLY A 507 18.03 -9.93 -25.98
N ALA A 508 19.09 -10.59 -25.51
CA ALA A 508 20.05 -10.03 -24.57
C ALA A 508 21.02 -9.08 -25.27
N SER A 509 21.33 -7.95 -24.63
CA SER A 509 22.29 -6.96 -25.12
C SER A 509 23.71 -7.22 -24.58
N LEU A 510 23.84 -7.94 -23.46
CA LEU A 510 25.11 -8.26 -22.81
C LEU A 510 25.26 -9.78 -22.58
N ALA A 511 26.50 -10.24 -22.42
CA ALA A 511 26.83 -11.62 -22.12
C ALA A 511 28.02 -11.69 -21.17
N ALA A 512 27.97 -12.60 -20.19
CA ALA A 512 29.04 -12.79 -19.23
C ALA A 512 29.29 -14.28 -18.96
N ILE A 513 30.54 -14.60 -18.58
CA ILE A 513 30.94 -15.90 -18.10
C ILE A 513 31.45 -15.74 -16.67
N VAL A 514 30.93 -16.56 -15.76
CA VAL A 514 31.36 -16.58 -14.34
C VAL A 514 32.11 -17.87 -14.04
N GLY A 515 33.30 -17.77 -13.45
CA GLY A 515 34.10 -18.93 -13.05
C GLY A 515 35.20 -18.58 -12.06
N PRO A 516 35.89 -19.56 -11.47
CA PRO A 516 36.91 -19.31 -10.44
C PRO A 516 38.12 -18.51 -10.96
N SER A 517 38.62 -18.86 -12.14
CA SER A 517 39.70 -18.15 -12.82
C SER A 517 39.70 -18.51 -14.31
N PHE A 518 40.35 -17.71 -15.14
CA PHE A 518 40.38 -17.87 -16.60
C PHE A 518 41.82 -17.96 -17.10
N ALA A 519 42.12 -18.95 -17.95
CA ALA A 519 43.46 -19.14 -18.53
C ALA A 519 43.56 -18.73 -20.00
N GLY A 520 44.80 -18.42 -20.42
CA GLY A 520 45.20 -18.39 -21.81
C GLY A 520 44.63 -17.21 -22.62
N ARG A 521 44.23 -17.48 -23.86
CA ARG A 521 43.70 -16.50 -24.82
C ARG A 521 42.22 -16.20 -24.63
N LEU A 522 41.58 -16.82 -23.64
CA LEU A 522 40.15 -16.64 -23.37
C LEU A 522 39.80 -15.18 -23.07
N ALA A 523 40.69 -14.45 -22.37
CA ALA A 523 40.52 -13.02 -22.13
C ALA A 523 40.47 -12.22 -23.43
N SER A 524 41.43 -12.43 -24.35
CA SER A 524 41.43 -11.75 -25.66
C SER A 524 40.19 -12.09 -26.49
N TRP A 525 39.77 -13.36 -26.52
CA TRP A 525 38.59 -13.77 -27.29
C TRP A 525 37.27 -13.26 -26.70
N ALA A 526 37.17 -13.19 -25.38
CA ALA A 526 36.02 -12.62 -24.70
C ALA A 526 35.91 -11.12 -24.96
N THR A 527 37.03 -10.39 -24.96
CA THR A 527 37.07 -8.97 -25.36
C THR A 527 36.64 -8.78 -26.81
N ASP A 528 37.16 -9.58 -27.75
CA ASP A 528 36.79 -9.49 -29.17
C ASP A 528 35.29 -9.72 -29.41
N LYS A 529 34.68 -10.64 -28.65
CA LYS A 529 33.25 -10.97 -28.75
C LYS A 529 32.35 -10.16 -27.80
N GLN A 530 32.90 -9.20 -27.06
CA GLN A 530 32.17 -8.37 -26.08
C GLN A 530 31.44 -9.21 -25.03
N ILE A 531 32.15 -10.19 -24.47
CA ILE A 531 31.69 -11.08 -23.39
C ILE A 531 32.50 -10.74 -22.14
N ALA A 532 31.83 -10.45 -21.02
CA ALA A 532 32.49 -10.18 -19.75
C ALA A 532 33.00 -11.47 -19.10
N LEU A 533 34.24 -11.47 -18.60
CA LEU A 533 34.78 -12.55 -17.77
C LEU A 533 34.78 -12.11 -16.31
N ILE A 534 33.99 -12.76 -15.47
CA ILE A 534 33.82 -12.38 -14.06
C ILE A 534 34.33 -13.52 -13.20
N THR A 535 35.33 -13.26 -12.36
CA THR A 535 35.79 -14.28 -11.42
C THR A 535 34.81 -14.40 -10.25
N THR A 536 34.67 -15.61 -9.67
CA THR A 536 33.85 -15.79 -8.46
C THR A 536 34.33 -14.90 -7.33
N ASP A 537 35.65 -14.72 -7.20
CA ASP A 537 36.26 -13.87 -6.18
C ASP A 537 35.91 -12.39 -6.41
N PHE A 538 35.94 -11.93 -7.67
CA PHE A 538 35.56 -10.56 -7.98
C PHE A 538 34.08 -10.31 -7.70
N LEU A 539 33.19 -11.22 -8.11
CA LEU A 539 31.76 -11.13 -7.83
C LEU A 539 31.47 -11.20 -6.32
N ALA A 540 32.13 -12.10 -5.59
CA ALA A 540 32.04 -12.21 -4.14
C ALA A 540 32.50 -10.92 -3.44
N SER A 541 33.59 -10.31 -3.91
CA SER A 541 34.06 -9.02 -3.37
C SER A 541 33.04 -7.90 -3.55
N LEU A 542 32.30 -7.90 -4.66
CA LEU A 542 31.24 -6.93 -4.93
C LEU A 542 30.01 -7.18 -4.06
N VAL A 543 29.61 -8.44 -3.85
CA VAL A 543 28.53 -8.83 -2.92
C VAL A 543 28.83 -8.33 -1.50
N ARG A 544 30.04 -8.58 -0.99
CA ARG A 544 30.47 -8.07 0.33
C ARG A 544 30.42 -6.55 0.40
N ARG A 545 30.90 -5.86 -0.65
CA ARG A 545 30.91 -4.39 -0.72
C ARG A 545 29.52 -3.78 -0.86
N HIS A 546 28.58 -4.44 -1.52
CA HIS A 546 27.22 -3.94 -1.71
C HIS A 546 26.48 -3.70 -0.39
N ALA A 547 26.87 -4.41 0.69
CA ALA A 547 26.33 -4.18 2.04
C ALA A 547 26.70 -2.80 2.62
N THR A 548 27.82 -2.21 2.19
CA THR A 548 28.32 -0.92 2.70
C THR A 548 28.32 0.19 1.65
N THR A 549 28.37 -0.17 0.37
CA THR A 549 28.41 0.74 -0.76
C THR A 549 27.58 0.13 -1.88
N PRO A 550 26.24 0.35 -1.87
CA PRO A 550 25.33 -0.27 -2.80
C PRO A 550 25.63 0.13 -4.25
N LEU A 551 25.59 -0.86 -5.14
CA LEU A 551 25.83 -0.68 -6.58
C LEU A 551 24.56 -0.15 -7.27
N GLY A 552 24.74 0.83 -8.16
CA GLY A 552 23.66 1.35 -9.00
C GLY A 552 23.51 0.61 -10.32
N ARG A 553 22.52 1.03 -11.13
CA ARG A 553 22.26 0.46 -12.47
C ARG A 553 23.50 0.48 -13.37
N ALA A 554 24.20 1.60 -13.41
CA ALA A 554 25.40 1.78 -14.24
C ALA A 554 26.55 0.86 -13.78
N ASP A 555 26.67 0.61 -12.47
CA ASP A 555 27.68 -0.28 -11.90
C ASP A 555 27.41 -1.74 -12.28
N LEU A 556 26.15 -2.18 -12.26
CA LEU A 556 25.75 -3.52 -12.71
C LEU A 556 25.91 -3.71 -14.22
N GLN A 557 25.66 -2.66 -15.01
CA GLN A 557 25.94 -2.67 -16.44
C GLN A 557 27.44 -2.81 -16.71
N ASN A 558 28.26 -1.99 -16.04
CA ASN A 558 29.72 -2.03 -16.12
C ASN A 558 30.29 -3.41 -15.73
N LEU A 559 29.70 -4.10 -14.74
CA LEU A 559 30.06 -5.48 -14.37
C LEU A 559 29.92 -6.46 -15.55
N LEU A 560 28.97 -6.22 -16.45
CA LEU A 560 28.62 -7.12 -17.56
C LEU A 560 29.19 -6.67 -18.92
N GLU A 561 29.93 -5.57 -18.97
CA GLU A 561 30.57 -5.03 -20.19
C GLU A 561 32.05 -5.44 -20.36
N GLY A 562 32.62 -6.16 -19.39
CA GLY A 562 33.97 -6.72 -19.47
C GLY A 562 35.05 -5.78 -18.93
N HIS A 563 36.27 -5.85 -19.47
CA HIS A 563 37.47 -5.26 -18.84
C HIS A 563 37.37 -3.75 -18.58
N ASP A 564 37.01 -2.97 -19.60
CA ASP A 564 36.89 -1.50 -19.48
C ASP A 564 35.74 -1.12 -18.52
N GLY A 565 34.66 -1.90 -18.53
CA GLY A 565 33.54 -1.78 -17.60
C GLY A 565 33.96 -2.07 -16.16
N HIS A 566 34.76 -3.12 -15.91
CA HIS A 566 35.24 -3.49 -14.58
C HIS A 566 36.13 -2.40 -13.97
N GLU A 567 36.99 -1.78 -14.76
CA GLU A 567 37.76 -0.63 -14.27
C GLU A 567 36.86 0.56 -13.92
N ALA A 568 35.86 0.86 -14.77
CA ALA A 568 34.91 1.93 -14.51
C ALA A 568 34.09 1.67 -13.23
N LEU A 569 33.68 0.42 -13.01
CA LEU A 569 33.02 -0.05 -11.79
C LEU A 569 33.90 0.16 -10.55
N ILE A 570 35.15 -0.30 -10.57
CA ILE A 570 36.07 -0.15 -9.43
C ILE A 570 36.29 1.33 -9.09
N ARG A 571 36.43 2.19 -10.11
CA ARG A 571 36.54 3.64 -9.92
C ARG A 571 35.26 4.23 -9.31
N SER A 572 34.09 3.87 -9.84
CA SER A 572 32.77 4.33 -9.35
C SER A 572 32.56 3.98 -7.88
N VAL A 573 32.79 2.71 -7.50
CA VAL A 573 32.65 2.22 -6.12
C VAL A 573 33.61 2.92 -5.17
N SER A 574 34.85 3.15 -5.61
CA SER A 574 35.86 3.85 -4.81
C SER A 574 35.49 5.31 -4.56
N LEU A 575 34.95 5.99 -5.59
CA LEU A 575 34.47 7.36 -5.46
C LEU A 575 33.25 7.45 -4.53
N GLN A 576 32.26 6.57 -4.69
CA GLN A 576 31.08 6.52 -3.82
C GLN A 576 31.47 6.30 -2.34
N SER A 577 32.41 5.39 -2.08
CA SER A 577 32.92 5.12 -0.73
C SER A 577 33.60 6.35 -0.14
N ALA A 578 34.41 7.06 -0.93
CA ALA A 578 35.09 8.29 -0.50
C ALA A 578 34.08 9.42 -0.22
N THR A 579 33.05 9.58 -1.05
CA THR A 579 31.99 10.57 -0.86
C THR A 579 31.15 10.27 0.39
N ALA A 580 30.81 9.00 0.65
CA ALA A 580 30.09 8.62 1.87
C ALA A 580 30.91 8.92 3.14
N GLY A 581 32.22 8.66 3.10
CA GLY A 581 33.13 9.00 4.20
C GLY A 581 33.23 10.51 4.47
N LEU A 582 33.11 11.34 3.43
CA LEU A 582 33.17 12.81 3.55
C LEU A 582 32.07 13.37 4.45
N VAL A 583 30.86 12.79 4.40
CA VAL A 583 29.72 13.20 5.25
C VAL A 583 30.06 13.07 6.73
N GLY A 584 30.66 11.95 7.13
CA GLY A 584 31.07 11.71 8.52
C GLY A 584 32.17 12.67 8.99
N ILE A 585 33.14 12.96 8.12
CA ILE A 585 34.24 13.88 8.41
C ILE A 585 33.73 15.32 8.55
N VAL A 586 32.86 15.77 7.63
CA VAL A 586 32.22 17.08 7.69
C VAL A 586 31.44 17.24 9.01
N LEU A 587 30.64 16.24 9.38
CA LEU A 587 29.89 16.27 10.63
C LEU A 587 30.81 16.33 11.85
N THR A 588 31.91 15.55 11.86
CA THR A 588 32.89 15.55 12.95
C THR A 588 33.52 16.92 13.14
N VAL A 589 33.89 17.58 12.05
CA VAL A 589 34.47 18.93 12.07
C VAL A 589 33.47 19.96 12.61
N LEU A 590 32.21 19.90 12.16
CA LEU A 590 31.17 20.82 12.63
C LEU A 590 30.78 20.60 14.11
N LEU A 591 30.75 19.34 14.57
CA LEU A 591 30.51 19.01 15.98
C LEU A 591 31.67 19.49 16.86
N ARG A 592 32.91 19.29 16.42
CA ARG A 592 34.09 19.80 17.13
C ARG A 592 34.08 21.32 17.24
N GLU A 593 33.75 22.03 16.16
CA GLU A 593 33.61 23.49 16.20
C GLU A 593 32.53 23.93 17.21
N ALA A 594 31.40 23.20 17.27
CA ALA A 594 30.34 23.49 18.23
C ALA A 594 30.75 23.24 19.69
N GLU A 595 31.63 22.26 19.95
CA GLU A 595 32.16 21.93 21.28
C GLU A 595 33.23 22.91 21.76
N GLU A 596 34.06 23.46 20.87
CA GLU A 596 35.17 24.35 21.22
C GLU A 596 34.69 25.70 21.81
N ASN A 597 33.40 26.05 21.68
CA ASN A 597 32.69 27.09 22.47
C ASN A 597 33.45 28.43 22.59
N ASP A 598 34.07 28.93 21.50
CA ASP A 598 34.75 30.24 21.50
C ASP A 598 33.71 31.38 21.39
N PRO A 599 33.54 32.22 22.43
CA PRO A 599 32.56 33.31 22.42
C PRO A 599 32.88 34.43 21.41
N ASN A 600 34.05 34.42 20.76
CA ASN A 600 34.44 35.39 19.73
C ASN A 600 34.30 34.87 18.29
N VAL A 601 33.95 33.60 18.10
CA VAL A 601 33.80 32.96 16.78
C VAL A 601 32.33 32.59 16.57
N THR A 602 31.79 32.86 15.38
CA THR A 602 30.46 32.37 15.00
C THR A 602 30.46 30.85 15.14
N ALA A 603 29.50 30.24 15.83
CA ALA A 603 29.47 28.81 16.18
C ALA A 603 29.29 27.83 14.99
N GLY A 604 29.86 28.15 13.81
CA GLY A 604 29.82 27.33 12.60
C GLY A 604 30.91 27.71 11.62
N LEU A 605 31.17 26.80 10.67
CA LEU A 605 32.22 26.94 9.67
C LEU A 605 31.63 27.26 8.30
N ASP A 606 32.30 28.15 7.56
CA ASP A 606 32.08 28.28 6.13
C ASP A 606 32.86 27.20 5.35
N LEU A 607 32.64 27.10 4.04
CA LEU A 607 33.31 26.08 3.22
C LEU A 607 34.84 26.22 3.21
N ASP A 608 35.36 27.44 3.40
CA ASP A 608 36.80 27.69 3.49
C ASP A 608 37.39 27.19 4.82
N GLY A 609 36.68 27.40 5.93
CA GLY A 609 37.00 26.86 7.24
C GLY A 609 36.95 25.33 7.27
N MET A 610 35.88 24.75 6.71
CA MET A 610 35.73 23.30 6.58
C MET A 610 36.87 22.70 5.74
N TYR A 611 37.17 23.30 4.58
CA TYR A 611 38.26 22.84 3.72
C TYR A 611 39.61 22.88 4.45
N ARG A 612 39.90 23.95 5.20
CA ARG A 612 41.12 24.07 6.00
C ARG A 612 41.22 23.02 7.10
N ALA A 613 40.10 22.68 7.75
CA ALA A 613 40.06 21.70 8.84
C ALA A 613 40.35 20.26 8.36
N ILE A 614 40.00 19.95 7.12
CA ILE A 614 40.10 18.57 6.59
C ILE A 614 41.22 18.36 5.57
N ARG A 615 41.86 19.42 5.04
CA ARG A 615 42.83 19.32 3.92
C ARG A 615 43.99 18.36 4.17
N ASP A 616 44.32 18.12 5.44
CA ASP A 616 45.42 17.26 5.88
C ASP A 616 44.95 15.84 6.28
N GLN A 617 43.65 15.54 6.16
CA GLN A 617 43.01 14.30 6.60
C GLN A 617 42.71 13.30 5.46
N PHE A 618 43.09 13.59 4.20
CA PHE A 618 42.72 12.78 3.04
C PHE A 618 43.88 12.34 2.14
N ALA A 619 43.73 11.16 1.52
CA ALA A 619 44.51 10.71 0.37
C ALA A 619 43.97 11.23 -0.99
N ILE A 620 42.66 11.54 -1.06
CA ILE A 620 41.97 12.15 -2.22
C ILE A 620 41.45 13.53 -1.80
N LYS A 621 41.91 14.61 -2.43
CA LYS A 621 41.52 15.98 -2.05
C LYS A 621 40.06 16.27 -2.43
N ALA A 622 39.15 16.26 -1.45
CA ALA A 622 37.79 16.78 -1.62
C ALA A 622 37.85 18.28 -1.94
N ASP A 623 37.06 18.72 -2.91
CA ASP A 623 36.96 20.14 -3.24
C ASP A 623 35.84 20.84 -2.44
N LYS A 624 35.68 22.16 -2.63
CA LYS A 624 34.62 22.91 -1.93
C LYS A 624 33.21 22.51 -2.37
N GLN A 625 33.06 21.98 -3.58
CA GLN A 625 31.78 21.50 -4.08
C GLN A 625 31.37 20.22 -3.36
N ASP A 626 32.30 19.29 -3.17
CA ASP A 626 32.07 18.05 -2.42
C ASP A 626 31.66 18.35 -0.97
N LEU A 627 32.32 19.34 -0.34
CA LEU A 627 31.98 19.79 1.02
C LEU A 627 30.60 20.40 1.11
N ARG A 628 30.22 21.19 0.11
CA ARG A 628 28.88 21.76 0.04
C ARG A 628 27.83 20.67 -0.10
N VAL A 629 28.03 19.69 -0.98
CA VAL A 629 27.09 18.57 -1.15
C VAL A 629 26.91 17.79 0.16
N ALA A 630 28.00 17.50 0.87
CA ALA A 630 27.94 16.82 2.16
C ALA A 630 27.24 17.65 3.25
N ALA A 631 27.54 18.95 3.34
CA ALA A 631 26.94 19.86 4.31
C ALA A 631 25.44 20.10 4.03
N ASP A 632 25.06 20.26 2.77
CA ASP A 632 23.68 20.45 2.33
C ASP A 632 22.82 19.20 2.60
N LEU A 633 23.38 17.99 2.42
CA LEU A 633 22.71 16.75 2.80
C LEU A 633 22.39 16.72 4.31
N LEU A 634 23.36 17.09 5.15
CA LEU A 634 23.19 17.16 6.60
C LEU A 634 22.22 18.28 7.02
N ALA A 635 22.14 19.35 6.23
CA ALA A 635 21.24 20.48 6.43
C ALA A 635 19.84 20.30 5.83
N SER A 636 19.62 19.23 5.06
CA SER A 636 18.33 18.89 4.47
C SER A 636 17.24 18.84 5.55
N PRO A 637 16.01 19.35 5.32
CA PRO A 637 14.92 19.27 6.29
C PRO A 637 14.59 17.85 6.79
N LEU A 638 14.95 16.83 6.01
CA LEU A 638 14.73 15.42 6.37
C LEU A 638 15.78 14.87 7.35
N VAL A 639 17.00 15.44 7.34
CA VAL A 639 18.11 15.04 8.22
C VAL A 639 18.22 16.03 9.39
N ALA A 640 18.13 17.33 9.08
CA ALA A 640 18.12 18.47 10.00
C ALA A 640 19.21 18.39 11.08
N GLY A 641 20.38 17.90 10.71
CA GLY A 641 21.54 17.73 11.59
C GLY A 641 22.43 18.95 11.66
N VAL A 642 22.45 19.71 10.56
CA VAL A 642 23.21 20.94 10.39
C VAL A 642 22.25 22.08 10.02
N ALA A 643 22.52 23.29 10.47
CA ALA A 643 21.79 24.49 10.04
C ALA A 643 22.72 25.44 9.29
N LEU A 644 22.25 25.96 8.16
CA LEU A 644 22.92 27.03 7.43
C LEU A 644 22.44 28.39 7.97
N ARG A 645 23.33 29.18 8.57
CA ARG A 645 23.05 30.56 9.00
C ARG A 645 23.98 31.52 8.26
N GLY A 646 23.42 32.29 7.33
CA GLY A 646 24.24 33.09 6.41
C GLY A 646 25.07 32.17 5.51
N ASN A 647 26.39 32.23 5.64
CA ASN A 647 27.34 31.38 4.90
C ASN A 647 28.05 30.33 5.78
N HIS A 648 27.59 30.12 7.01
CA HIS A 648 28.20 29.19 7.96
C HIS A 648 27.26 28.01 8.24
N TYR A 649 27.82 26.81 8.28
CA TYR A 649 27.16 25.58 8.67
C TYR A 649 27.41 25.33 10.16
N LEU A 650 26.34 25.02 10.90
CA LEU A 650 26.38 24.77 12.33
C LEU A 650 25.81 23.39 12.63
N ALA A 651 26.52 22.57 13.40
CA ALA A 651 25.89 21.37 13.95
C ALA A 651 24.79 21.78 14.95
N VAL A 652 23.57 21.30 14.76
CA VAL A 652 22.42 21.60 15.63
C VAL A 652 21.90 20.38 16.37
N GLU A 653 22.36 19.19 16.01
CA GLU A 653 21.97 17.91 16.58
C GLU A 653 23.19 17.02 16.80
N PRO A 654 23.18 16.11 17.79
CA PRO A 654 24.25 15.15 17.98
C PRO A 654 24.26 14.09 16.87
N ALA A 655 25.44 13.51 16.61
CA ALA A 655 25.63 12.49 15.56
C ALA A 655 24.66 11.29 15.68
N THR A 656 24.29 10.90 16.90
CA THR A 656 23.34 9.80 17.17
C THR A 656 21.94 10.10 16.64
N THR A 657 21.43 11.33 16.81
CA THR A 657 20.12 11.76 16.30
C THR A 657 20.13 11.81 14.77
N ILE A 658 21.23 12.30 14.18
CA ILE A 658 21.41 12.38 12.73
C ILE A 658 21.41 10.97 12.12
N ALA A 659 22.16 10.03 12.71
CA ALA A 659 22.21 8.64 12.27
C ALA A 659 20.84 7.95 12.35
N LEU A 660 20.07 8.20 13.43
CA LEU A 660 18.72 7.65 13.56
C LEU A 660 17.77 8.17 12.49
N ARG A 661 17.81 9.47 12.17
CA ARG A 661 16.98 10.06 11.10
C ARG A 661 17.33 9.47 9.72
N LEU A 662 18.62 9.34 9.41
CA LEU A 662 19.07 8.68 8.19
C LEU A 662 18.63 7.20 8.12
N SER A 663 18.66 6.49 9.26
CA SER A 663 18.18 5.12 9.36
C SER A 663 16.66 5.02 9.14
N THR A 664 15.88 5.94 9.71
CA THR A 664 14.43 6.02 9.47
C THR A 664 14.10 6.29 8.01
N LEU A 665 14.88 7.15 7.34
CA LEU A 665 14.74 7.36 5.90
C LEU A 665 15.05 6.08 5.12
N ALA A 666 16.11 5.35 5.49
CA ALA A 666 16.43 4.05 4.90
C ALA A 666 15.28 3.04 5.11
N SER A 667 14.78 2.89 6.34
CA SER A 667 13.67 1.98 6.65
C SER A 667 12.34 2.35 5.98
N SER A 668 12.14 3.61 5.59
CA SER A 668 10.97 4.00 4.79
C SER A 668 11.03 3.50 3.34
N LEU A 669 12.24 3.15 2.87
CA LEU A 669 12.50 2.61 1.53
C LEU A 669 12.64 1.07 1.58
N GLU A 670 13.02 0.50 2.72
CA GLU A 670 13.06 -0.94 2.97
C GLU A 670 11.65 -1.53 2.84
N GLY A 671 11.46 -2.46 1.88
CA GLY A 671 10.18 -3.12 1.62
C GLY A 671 9.43 -2.61 0.39
N ILE A 672 9.94 -1.60 -0.31
CA ILE A 672 9.49 -1.24 -1.67
C ILE A 672 10.10 -2.26 -2.65
N ASN A 673 9.41 -3.36 -2.92
CA ASN A 673 9.86 -4.33 -3.93
C ASN A 673 9.68 -3.76 -5.34
N GLN A 674 10.70 -3.95 -6.20
CA GLN A 674 10.54 -3.75 -7.63
C GLN A 674 9.43 -4.68 -8.13
N VAL A 675 8.44 -4.10 -8.80
CA VAL A 675 7.31 -4.83 -9.39
C VAL A 675 7.87 -5.77 -10.45
N ASP A 676 7.72 -7.08 -10.26
CA ASP A 676 8.02 -8.12 -11.27
C ASP A 676 7.10 -8.01 -12.50
#